data_AF-A0AAN8XEU2-F1
#
_entry.id   AF-A0AAN8XEU2-F1
#
_cell.length_a   1.000
_cell.length_b   1.000
_cell.length_c   1.000
_cell.angle_alpha   90.00
_cell.angle_beta   90.00
_cell.angle_gamma   90.00
#
_symmetry.space_group_name_H-M   'P 1'
#
loop_
_entity.id
_entity.type
_entity.pdbx_description
1 polymer ?
#
loop_
_entity_poly.entity_id
_entity_poly.type
_entity_poly.pdbx_seq_one_letter_code
_entity_poly.pdbx_strand_id
1 'polypeptide(L)'
;MEGEESEATSKEAMESREDEDTCGKVKRLEERERELLEEQMRLQEDFGLRRAKLKELYLQKEEELRLRSAQSSAMEAELELLRAQCRQLQEELEEAHSAVTIAQCTAENDIAVEQRKCQEEIATFQQLMKEEVANAVGQTGGRYEGEIKRLKKLTERLEAEKQHYRRLYERQLEDSDNRTKGESLLSPGVLSAVTKSLAKRVPSLSPSALSTPEKTSGGSSAGTPIVVGSGIDAENLEDSMKRAQEDAALLRSLVEPLEEEINALKEKIRAQDAQLRAHEAQQAASLHTADVVAPLLQGTDTAQVVQQLDEKLKGVSNTLEAEKASRADLELYTAILNTQKTALTDEVDRLRTQLTELRQTYETERRQHRDLKHTWQRANDQFLEAQRLHLADTRRMQSLLTYDQQKKLEEMQRAEDASTAPEIKTEIKQASPRLSTHSPASRKRIPSPSLEIETIEEDRTSVLLDLEEEQVAVQPTPHLSVGDRPGSEQSDEQSSEAETHSLPPDVADGGGTDSLAPDNFLAERFSPDKMPQLTHDQQKALADMTPDSDGVTQSETAVSPEEDEYIAVDFSAGSIGGIIGGTTGGRRVVSEIEWNLLNEEIRRARLRMGRSCQLCANYQTQLQKIQSEYKETEKERGKLEKALQRYKEDLDREARYRHVMEEKWHNMAQEYEKKVAGVASIVEAASSKHNEVVARFRATVTNLHDQLRALTERRDAAQQELTRLQKENDDLVGKHSQHSQQLQNEIINLPDKMEDMQLLLLRYREDIIAAKVSKEHLEETLKSEILFLKDQVLAEQHEKNTIEDRLSTEIDQLREKVAMLESVETQMKMERRSRLDMDNQLREMENRQSEAQLKSQQIISALKTQVAEQTQARARLEAEVVELRGRVSTLQHDLDTSEAVQRDFVRLSQSLQVQLEKIRQSDKEVRWQHEEDQEECNSCKQRFSAVGRRKHHCKHCGKIFCNECVSKTVPSGPNRRLSRVCDVCHTLLVQDATPYFSTEPPHSPD
;
A
#
# COMPACT_ATOMS: atom_id res chain seq x y z
N MET A 1 -94.65 104.33 97.07
CA MET A 1 -94.53 102.86 97.18
C MET A 1 -95.29 102.24 96.02
N GLU A 2 -94.67 102.26 94.84
CA GLU A 2 -95.15 101.57 93.61
C GLU A 2 -93.99 101.51 92.58
N GLY A 3 -92.75 101.40 93.06
CA GLY A 3 -91.55 101.56 92.25
C GLY A 3 -90.43 100.54 92.51
N GLU A 4 -90.69 99.46 93.24
CA GLU A 4 -89.67 98.44 93.56
C GLU A 4 -90.05 97.01 93.14
N GLU A 5 -91.22 96.76 92.53
CA GLU A 5 -91.65 95.42 92.09
C GLU A 5 -91.53 95.15 90.58
N SER A 6 -91.19 96.16 89.75
CA SER A 6 -91.04 95.97 88.29
C SER A 6 -89.61 95.69 87.81
N GLU A 7 -88.60 95.85 88.67
CA GLU A 7 -87.18 95.72 88.28
C GLU A 7 -86.58 94.35 88.62
N ALA A 8 -87.21 93.57 89.50
CA ALA A 8 -86.77 92.21 89.85
C ALA A 8 -87.21 91.15 88.82
N THR A 9 -88.40 91.28 88.24
CA THR A 9 -88.99 90.26 87.36
C THR A 9 -88.47 90.29 85.91
N SER A 10 -87.87 91.41 85.46
CA SER A 10 -87.29 91.51 84.11
C SER A 10 -85.83 91.04 84.05
N LYS A 11 -85.11 91.05 85.18
CA LYS A 11 -83.70 90.61 85.27
C LYS A 11 -83.58 89.09 85.28
N GLU A 12 -84.45 88.39 86.02
CA GLU A 12 -84.48 86.93 86.05
C GLU A 12 -84.86 86.28 84.71
N ALA A 13 -85.66 86.96 83.87
CA ALA A 13 -86.05 86.46 82.54
C ALA A 13 -85.00 86.70 81.43
N MET A 14 -84.04 87.61 81.65
CA MET A 14 -82.93 87.87 80.72
C MET A 14 -81.73 86.97 81.03
N GLU A 15 -81.40 86.76 82.31
CA GLU A 15 -80.36 85.81 82.73
C GLU A 15 -80.73 84.37 82.34
N SER A 16 -82.00 83.95 82.46
CA SER A 16 -82.41 82.59 82.06
C SER A 16 -82.29 82.33 80.54
N ARG A 17 -82.43 83.37 79.71
CA ARG A 17 -82.31 83.27 78.23
C ARG A 17 -80.86 83.29 77.76
N GLU A 18 -80.00 84.07 78.41
CA GLU A 18 -78.56 84.07 78.14
C GLU A 18 -77.91 82.76 78.64
N ASP A 19 -78.38 82.20 79.76
CA ASP A 19 -77.95 80.89 80.25
C ASP A 19 -78.38 79.73 79.33
N GLU A 20 -79.56 79.79 78.71
CA GLU A 20 -79.98 78.78 77.71
C GLU A 20 -79.18 78.86 76.40
N ASP A 21 -78.87 80.06 75.88
CA ASP A 21 -78.09 80.21 74.64
C ASP A 21 -76.60 79.90 74.84
N THR A 22 -76.04 80.24 76.01
CA THR A 22 -74.67 79.83 76.38
C THR A 22 -74.60 78.32 76.64
N CYS A 23 -75.58 77.72 77.33
CA CYS A 23 -75.66 76.26 77.49
C CYS A 23 -75.78 75.54 76.14
N GLY A 24 -76.55 76.09 75.19
CA GLY A 24 -76.65 75.55 73.84
C GLY A 24 -75.33 75.63 73.04
N LYS A 25 -74.56 76.72 73.19
CA LYS A 25 -73.23 76.87 72.57
C LYS A 25 -72.20 75.92 73.19
N VAL A 26 -72.21 75.77 74.52
CA VAL A 26 -71.33 74.83 75.23
C VAL A 26 -71.59 73.40 74.76
N LYS A 27 -72.86 72.97 74.67
CA LYS A 27 -73.20 71.63 74.15
C LYS A 27 -72.70 71.39 72.73
N ARG A 28 -72.83 72.38 71.82
CA ARG A 28 -72.32 72.25 70.45
C ARG A 28 -70.78 72.18 70.39
N LEU A 29 -70.09 72.91 71.27
CA LEU A 29 -68.63 72.85 71.36
C LEU A 29 -68.16 71.52 71.96
N GLU A 30 -68.85 71.00 72.97
CA GLU A 30 -68.60 69.66 73.55
C GLU A 30 -68.87 68.54 72.55
N GLU A 31 -69.92 68.66 71.73
CA GLU A 31 -70.17 67.75 70.59
C GLU A 31 -69.05 67.84 69.56
N ARG A 32 -68.61 69.06 69.20
CA ARG A 32 -67.52 69.24 68.23
C ARG A 32 -66.17 68.75 68.74
N GLU A 33 -65.87 68.96 70.03
CA GLU A 33 -64.67 68.43 70.67
C GLU A 33 -64.69 66.90 70.67
N ARG A 34 -65.85 66.29 70.94
CA ARG A 34 -66.03 64.84 70.86
C ARG A 34 -65.81 64.32 69.44
N GLU A 35 -66.38 64.97 68.42
CA GLU A 35 -66.16 64.63 67.02
C GLU A 35 -64.67 64.72 66.63
N LEU A 36 -63.97 65.77 67.04
CA LEU A 36 -62.55 65.95 66.75
C LEU A 36 -61.66 64.93 67.49
N LEU A 37 -62.03 64.53 68.70
CA LEU A 37 -61.35 63.46 69.43
C LEU A 37 -61.56 62.10 68.75
N GLU A 38 -62.77 61.82 68.28
CA GLU A 38 -63.06 60.63 67.49
C GLU A 38 -62.28 60.63 66.16
N GLU A 39 -62.19 61.77 65.48
CA GLU A 39 -61.42 61.91 64.25
C GLU A 39 -59.91 61.76 64.50
N GLN A 40 -59.38 62.33 65.59
CA GLN A 40 -57.99 62.17 66.00
C GLN A 40 -57.67 60.71 66.31
N MET A 41 -58.55 60.00 67.02
CA MET A 41 -58.40 58.57 67.27
C MET A 41 -58.40 57.77 65.97
N ARG A 42 -59.33 58.02 65.05
CA ARG A 42 -59.37 57.35 63.74
C ARG A 42 -58.09 57.58 62.93
N LEU A 43 -57.57 58.81 62.90
CA LEU A 43 -56.31 59.12 62.20
C LEU A 43 -55.10 58.45 62.85
N GLN A 44 -55.07 58.31 64.18
CA GLN A 44 -54.03 57.58 64.89
C GLN A 44 -54.08 56.08 64.60
N GLU A 45 -55.28 55.48 64.58
CA GLU A 45 -55.49 54.09 64.18
C GLU A 45 -55.07 53.86 62.72
N ASP A 46 -55.49 54.72 61.80
CA ASP A 46 -55.11 54.66 60.39
C ASP A 46 -53.59 54.79 60.20
N PHE A 47 -52.94 55.71 60.92
CA PHE A 47 -51.48 55.85 60.88
C PHE A 47 -50.78 54.61 61.45
N GLY A 48 -51.29 54.05 62.55
CA GLY A 48 -50.82 52.80 63.13
C GLY A 48 -50.91 51.63 62.16
N LEU A 49 -52.04 51.50 61.46
CA LEU A 49 -52.29 50.47 60.47
C LEU A 49 -51.37 50.62 59.25
N ARG A 50 -51.20 51.85 58.75
CA ARG A 50 -50.25 52.16 57.66
C ARG A 50 -48.81 51.84 58.05
N ARG A 51 -48.40 52.16 59.27
CA ARG A 51 -47.05 51.85 59.79
C ARG A 51 -46.84 50.35 59.93
N ALA A 52 -47.83 49.62 60.43
CA ALA A 52 -47.77 48.16 60.54
C ALA A 52 -47.63 47.51 59.15
N LYS A 53 -48.42 47.96 58.18
CA LYS A 53 -48.36 47.49 56.79
C LYS A 53 -47.00 47.78 56.14
N LEU A 54 -46.42 48.96 56.38
CA LEU A 54 -45.09 49.31 55.87
C LEU A 54 -43.98 48.43 56.47
N LYS A 55 -44.07 48.14 57.78
CA LYS A 55 -43.13 47.26 58.48
C LYS A 55 -43.23 45.83 57.96
N GLU A 56 -44.45 45.34 57.72
CA GLU A 56 -44.68 44.02 57.15
C GLU A 56 -44.07 43.91 55.74
N LEU A 57 -44.31 44.90 54.87
CA LEU A 57 -43.71 44.95 53.53
C LEU A 57 -42.17 45.02 53.58
N TYR A 58 -41.60 45.75 54.53
CA TYR A 58 -40.15 45.83 54.69
C TYR A 58 -39.55 44.47 55.10
N LEU A 59 -40.15 43.80 56.08
CA LEU A 59 -39.71 42.47 56.52
C LEU A 59 -39.86 41.43 55.41
N GLN A 60 -40.97 41.47 54.65
CA GLN A 60 -41.14 40.62 53.47
C GLN A 60 -40.03 40.87 52.44
N LYS A 61 -39.64 42.13 52.18
CA LYS A 61 -38.54 42.45 51.26
C LYS A 61 -37.17 42.06 51.79
N GLU A 62 -36.93 42.18 53.08
CA GLU A 62 -35.69 41.71 53.71
C GLU A 62 -35.57 40.18 53.62
N GLU A 63 -36.67 39.46 53.85
CA GLU A 63 -36.72 38.01 53.70
C GLU A 63 -36.56 37.57 52.24
N GLU A 64 -37.20 38.26 51.29
CA GLU A 64 -36.98 38.04 49.85
C GLU A 64 -35.50 38.23 49.46
N LEU A 65 -34.85 39.30 49.95
CA LEU A 65 -33.43 39.55 49.69
C LEU A 65 -32.53 38.49 50.31
N ARG A 66 -32.85 38.04 51.53
CA ARG A 66 -32.14 36.96 52.20
C ARG A 66 -32.27 35.65 51.42
N LEU A 67 -33.46 35.33 50.92
CA LEU A 67 -33.70 34.13 50.13
C LEU A 67 -32.93 34.20 48.79
N ARG A 68 -32.95 35.36 48.12
CA ARG A 68 -32.17 35.58 46.87
C ARG A 68 -30.67 35.48 47.11
N SER A 69 -30.16 36.01 48.22
CA SER A 69 -28.74 35.89 48.59
C SER A 69 -28.34 34.43 48.86
N ALA A 70 -29.18 33.68 49.58
CA ALA A 70 -28.97 32.25 49.81
C ALA A 70 -29.00 31.44 48.49
N GLN A 71 -29.94 31.75 47.60
CA GLN A 71 -30.01 31.15 46.26
C GLN A 71 -28.76 31.47 45.42
N SER A 72 -28.27 32.71 45.45
CA SER A 72 -27.04 33.09 44.75
C SER A 72 -25.83 32.33 45.28
N SER A 73 -25.69 32.22 46.61
CA SER A 73 -24.59 31.48 47.24
C SER A 73 -24.65 29.98 46.94
N ALA A 74 -25.85 29.38 46.91
CA ALA A 74 -26.03 27.99 46.52
C ALA A 74 -25.63 27.76 45.04
N MET A 75 -26.03 28.67 44.15
CA MET A 75 -25.65 28.62 42.73
C MET A 75 -24.15 28.79 42.54
N GLU A 76 -23.49 29.66 43.31
CA GLU A 76 -22.04 29.84 43.29
C GLU A 76 -21.30 28.59 43.74
N ALA A 77 -21.76 27.91 44.80
CA ALA A 77 -21.19 26.65 45.27
C ALA A 77 -21.36 25.52 44.24
N GLU A 78 -22.52 25.45 43.58
CA GLU A 78 -22.76 24.49 42.50
C GLU A 78 -21.86 24.75 41.29
N LEU A 79 -21.66 26.02 40.92
CA LEU A 79 -20.71 26.41 39.87
C LEU A 79 -19.27 26.05 40.23
N GLU A 80 -18.86 26.20 41.48
CA GLU A 80 -17.51 25.84 41.93
C GLU A 80 -17.30 24.32 41.90
N LEU A 81 -18.32 23.54 42.30
CA LEU A 81 -18.29 22.09 42.18
C LEU A 81 -18.22 21.63 40.72
N LEU A 82 -19.04 22.21 39.84
CA LEU A 82 -19.01 21.91 38.41
C LEU A 82 -17.65 22.27 37.80
N ARG A 83 -17.05 23.39 38.18
CA ARG A 83 -15.68 23.77 37.74
C ARG A 83 -14.62 22.79 38.23
N ALA A 84 -14.75 22.26 39.45
CA ALA A 84 -13.85 21.23 39.96
C ALA A 84 -13.98 19.93 39.17
N GLN A 85 -15.21 19.49 38.86
CA GLN A 85 -15.47 18.32 38.03
C GLN A 85 -14.94 18.50 36.60
N CYS A 86 -15.12 19.68 35.99
CA CYS A 86 -14.53 19.97 34.69
C CYS A 86 -13.00 19.87 34.70
N ARG A 87 -12.32 20.35 35.75
CA ARG A 87 -10.87 20.23 35.87
C ARG A 87 -10.42 18.78 36.00
N GLN A 88 -11.10 17.99 36.82
CA GLN A 88 -10.78 16.56 36.97
C GLN A 88 -10.97 15.80 35.65
N LEU A 89 -12.08 16.04 34.94
CA LEU A 89 -12.32 15.43 33.63
C LEU A 89 -11.29 15.88 32.57
N GLN A 90 -10.76 17.09 32.67
CA GLN A 90 -9.66 17.56 31.81
C GLN A 90 -8.36 16.82 32.09
N GLU A 91 -8.01 16.61 33.37
CA GLU A 91 -6.81 15.85 33.75
C GLU A 91 -6.92 14.38 33.30
N GLU A 92 -8.07 13.73 33.51
CA GLU A 92 -8.31 12.35 33.05
C GLU A 92 -8.23 12.22 31.52
N LEU A 93 -8.70 13.24 30.78
CA LEU A 93 -8.60 13.29 29.34
C LEU A 93 -7.15 13.45 28.87
N GLU A 94 -6.37 14.33 29.51
CA GLU A 94 -4.94 14.53 29.21
C GLU A 94 -4.14 13.25 29.48
N GLU A 95 -4.42 12.55 30.57
CA GLU A 95 -3.83 11.25 30.87
C GLU A 95 -4.18 10.21 29.79
N ALA A 96 -5.45 10.11 29.40
CA ALA A 96 -5.89 9.21 28.34
C ALA A 96 -5.22 9.53 26.99
N HIS A 97 -5.11 10.81 26.61
CA HIS A 97 -4.40 11.23 25.41
C HIS A 97 -2.92 10.85 25.44
N SER A 98 -2.26 11.01 26.59
CA SER A 98 -0.86 10.60 26.76
C SER A 98 -0.68 9.09 26.59
N ALA A 99 -1.59 8.28 27.15
CA ALA A 99 -1.57 6.83 27.04
C ALA A 99 -1.79 6.35 25.59
N VAL A 100 -2.73 6.96 24.87
CA VAL A 100 -3.00 6.66 23.45
C VAL A 100 -1.79 7.01 22.59
N THR A 101 -1.15 8.16 22.84
CA THR A 101 0.04 8.58 22.10
C THR A 101 1.19 7.59 22.29
N ILE A 102 1.42 7.15 23.53
CA ILE A 102 2.43 6.14 23.83
C ILE A 102 2.11 4.82 23.11
N ALA A 103 0.86 4.35 23.18
CA ALA A 103 0.43 3.12 22.51
C ALA A 103 0.61 3.19 20.99
N GLN A 104 0.33 4.34 20.38
CA GLN A 104 0.54 4.56 18.95
C GLN A 104 2.02 4.53 18.59
N CYS A 105 2.88 5.24 19.32
CA CYS A 105 4.33 5.21 19.08
C CYS A 105 4.92 3.79 19.25
N THR A 106 4.44 3.01 20.22
CA THR A 106 4.88 1.62 20.38
C THR A 106 4.44 0.75 19.22
N ALA A 107 3.19 0.88 18.75
CA ALA A 107 2.68 0.11 17.62
C ALA A 107 3.40 0.46 16.31
N GLU A 108 3.67 1.75 16.06
CA GLU A 108 4.44 2.20 14.89
C GLU A 108 5.87 1.64 14.89
N ASN A 109 6.52 1.62 16.07
CA ASN A 109 7.84 1.05 16.22
C ASN A 109 7.84 -0.48 15.99
N ASP A 110 6.85 -1.19 16.53
CA ASP A 110 6.72 -2.64 16.33
C ASP A 110 6.48 -2.99 14.86
N ILE A 111 5.62 -2.24 14.16
CA ILE A 111 5.40 -2.39 12.71
C ILE A 111 6.70 -2.16 11.94
N ALA A 112 7.46 -1.12 12.27
CA ALA A 112 8.72 -0.83 11.60
C ALA A 112 9.78 -1.93 11.83
N VAL A 113 9.79 -2.53 13.03
CA VAL A 113 10.67 -3.67 13.35
C VAL A 113 10.27 -4.91 12.55
N GLU A 114 8.99 -5.24 12.47
CA GLU A 114 8.51 -6.39 11.68
C GLU A 114 8.75 -6.19 10.18
N GLN A 115 8.54 -4.99 9.66
CA GLN A 115 8.85 -4.68 8.25
C GLN A 115 10.34 -4.89 7.93
N ARG A 116 11.24 -4.47 8.83
CA ARG A 116 12.68 -4.68 8.65
C ARG A 116 13.04 -6.17 8.69
N LYS A 117 12.48 -6.94 9.62
CA LYS A 117 12.67 -8.40 9.68
C LYS A 117 12.21 -9.08 8.39
N CYS A 118 11.03 -8.75 7.88
CA CYS A 118 10.54 -9.30 6.61
C CYS A 118 11.47 -8.94 5.44
N GLN A 119 12.02 -7.72 5.39
CA GLN A 119 12.99 -7.34 4.36
C GLN A 119 14.30 -8.13 4.46
N GLU A 120 14.81 -8.35 5.68
CA GLU A 120 16.00 -9.16 5.92
C GLU A 120 15.78 -10.64 5.55
N GLU A 121 14.59 -11.19 5.82
CA GLU A 121 14.18 -12.54 5.42
C GLU A 121 14.06 -12.69 3.91
N ILE A 122 13.44 -11.72 3.23
CA ILE A 122 13.37 -11.71 1.76
C ILE A 122 14.78 -11.65 1.16
N ALA A 123 15.66 -10.80 1.70
CA ALA A 123 17.02 -10.67 1.21
C ALA A 123 17.84 -11.97 1.38
N THR A 124 17.70 -12.62 2.55
CA THR A 124 18.39 -13.89 2.82
C THR A 124 17.84 -15.03 1.97
N PHE A 125 16.51 -15.11 1.77
CA PHE A 125 15.91 -16.09 0.86
C PHE A 125 16.37 -15.89 -0.58
N GLN A 126 16.43 -14.64 -1.05
CA GLN A 126 16.94 -14.32 -2.38
C GLN A 126 18.42 -14.68 -2.55
N GLN A 127 19.24 -14.55 -1.50
CA GLN A 127 20.64 -14.93 -1.54
C GLN A 127 20.81 -16.45 -1.59
N LEU A 128 20.07 -17.19 -0.75
CA LEU A 128 20.11 -18.65 -0.73
C LEU A 128 19.62 -19.25 -2.05
N MET A 129 18.57 -18.69 -2.64
CA MET A 129 18.10 -19.05 -3.99
C MET A 129 19.16 -18.81 -5.07
N LYS A 130 19.89 -17.67 -5.01
CA LYS A 130 20.98 -17.39 -5.96
C LYS A 130 22.13 -18.38 -5.81
N GLU A 131 22.49 -18.73 -4.59
CA GLU A 131 23.57 -19.68 -4.30
C GLU A 131 23.20 -21.09 -4.76
N GLU A 132 21.96 -21.54 -4.53
CA GLU A 132 21.49 -22.86 -4.98
C GLU A 132 21.43 -22.93 -6.51
N VAL A 133 20.97 -21.86 -7.17
CA VAL A 133 21.01 -21.76 -8.64
C VAL A 133 22.46 -21.80 -9.15
N ALA A 134 23.39 -21.08 -8.51
CA ALA A 134 24.80 -21.09 -8.89
C ALA A 134 25.43 -22.48 -8.69
N ASN A 135 25.10 -23.18 -7.61
CA ASN A 135 25.55 -24.54 -7.34
C ASN A 135 24.99 -25.53 -8.36
N ALA A 136 23.70 -25.45 -8.70
CA ALA A 136 23.08 -26.29 -9.72
C ALA A 136 23.70 -26.06 -11.11
N VAL A 137 23.95 -24.80 -11.48
CA VAL A 137 24.64 -24.44 -12.74
C VAL A 137 26.09 -24.94 -12.73
N GLY A 138 26.81 -24.81 -11.62
CA GLY A 138 28.17 -25.31 -11.48
C GLY A 138 28.26 -26.85 -11.58
N GLN A 139 27.35 -27.57 -10.92
CA GLN A 139 27.31 -29.04 -10.97
C GLN A 139 26.93 -29.56 -12.36
N THR A 140 25.93 -28.95 -13.00
CA THR A 140 25.53 -29.32 -14.38
C THR A 140 26.65 -28.99 -15.36
N GLY A 141 27.25 -27.80 -15.28
CA GLY A 141 28.41 -27.40 -16.07
C GLY A 141 29.58 -28.37 -15.93
N GLY A 142 29.94 -28.77 -14.71
CA GLY A 142 31.01 -29.74 -14.45
C GLY A 142 30.73 -31.13 -15.04
N ARG A 143 29.47 -31.60 -15.03
CA ARG A 143 29.07 -32.86 -15.69
C ARG A 143 29.24 -32.78 -17.20
N TYR A 144 28.79 -31.69 -17.83
CA TYR A 144 28.95 -31.49 -19.27
C TYR A 144 30.43 -31.37 -19.67
N GLU A 145 31.23 -30.67 -18.88
CA GLU A 145 32.67 -30.55 -19.15
C GLU A 145 33.39 -31.90 -19.03
N GLY A 146 32.99 -32.74 -18.06
CA GLY A 146 33.47 -34.11 -17.92
C GLY A 146 33.11 -34.98 -19.13
N GLU A 147 31.88 -34.89 -19.63
CA GLU A 147 31.43 -35.63 -20.80
C GLU A 147 32.12 -35.15 -22.08
N ILE A 148 32.32 -33.84 -22.24
CA ILE A 148 33.11 -33.26 -23.33
C ILE A 148 34.55 -33.80 -23.31
N LYS A 149 35.20 -33.89 -22.13
CA LYS A 149 36.54 -34.48 -21.98
C LYS A 149 36.55 -35.97 -22.35
N ARG A 150 35.50 -36.71 -22.00
CA ARG A 150 35.34 -38.13 -22.36
C ARG A 150 35.20 -38.32 -23.86
N LEU A 151 34.32 -37.53 -24.49
CA LEU A 151 34.09 -37.54 -25.93
C LEU A 151 35.35 -37.17 -26.70
N LYS A 152 36.09 -36.13 -26.28
CA LYS A 152 37.39 -35.77 -26.89
C LYS A 152 38.38 -36.93 -26.84
N LYS A 153 38.54 -37.60 -25.70
CA LYS A 153 39.40 -38.80 -25.58
C LYS A 153 38.95 -39.95 -26.48
N LEU A 154 37.64 -40.11 -26.67
CA LEU A 154 37.10 -41.12 -27.58
C LEU A 154 37.39 -40.76 -29.05
N THR A 155 37.23 -39.49 -29.41
CA THR A 155 37.58 -38.98 -30.75
C THR A 155 39.06 -39.18 -31.04
N GLU A 156 39.95 -38.85 -30.09
CA GLU A 156 41.40 -39.07 -30.23
C GLU A 156 41.74 -40.55 -30.42
N ARG A 157 41.07 -41.47 -29.70
CA ARG A 157 41.25 -42.92 -29.90
C ARG A 157 40.79 -43.38 -31.27
N LEU A 158 39.61 -42.95 -31.71
CA LEU A 158 39.08 -43.30 -33.02
C LEU A 158 39.94 -42.71 -34.15
N GLU A 159 40.52 -41.53 -33.96
CA GLU A 159 41.49 -40.96 -34.90
C GLU A 159 42.80 -41.75 -34.92
N ALA A 160 43.31 -42.19 -33.77
CA ALA A 160 44.48 -43.06 -33.71
C ALA A 160 44.23 -44.42 -34.40
N GLU A 161 43.05 -45.02 -34.20
CA GLU A 161 42.63 -46.24 -34.91
C GLU A 161 42.52 -46.00 -36.41
N LYS A 162 41.90 -44.90 -36.83
CA LYS A 162 41.80 -44.52 -38.25
C LYS A 162 43.19 -44.33 -38.87
N GLN A 163 44.12 -43.69 -38.16
CA GLN A 163 45.51 -43.55 -38.61
C GLN A 163 46.21 -44.91 -38.67
N HIS A 164 45.98 -45.80 -37.70
CA HIS A 164 46.52 -47.16 -37.70
C HIS A 164 46.02 -47.97 -38.91
N TYR A 165 44.71 -47.95 -39.19
CA TYR A 165 44.15 -48.59 -40.39
C TYR A 165 44.64 -47.97 -41.69
N ARG A 166 44.84 -46.65 -41.74
CA ARG A 166 45.43 -45.98 -42.90
C ARG A 166 46.86 -46.47 -43.15
N ARG A 167 47.70 -46.59 -42.11
CA ARG A 167 49.06 -47.14 -42.23
C ARG A 167 49.07 -48.60 -42.67
N LEU A 168 48.11 -49.41 -42.20
CA LEU A 168 47.96 -50.80 -42.66
C LEU A 168 47.56 -50.87 -44.14
N TYR A 169 46.70 -49.95 -44.59
CA TYR A 169 46.30 -49.85 -46.00
C TYR A 169 47.45 -49.38 -46.89
N GLU A 170 48.21 -48.37 -46.47
CA GLU A 170 49.43 -47.91 -47.15
C GLU A 170 50.48 -49.03 -47.22
N ARG A 171 50.68 -49.80 -46.15
CA ARG A 171 51.57 -50.96 -46.15
C ARG A 171 51.11 -52.08 -47.09
N GLN A 172 49.80 -52.30 -47.22
CA GLN A 172 49.25 -53.23 -48.24
C GLN A 172 49.46 -52.73 -49.67
N LEU A 173 49.43 -51.43 -49.91
CA LEU A 173 49.74 -50.84 -51.21
C LEU A 173 51.24 -50.97 -51.53
N GLU A 174 52.13 -50.77 -50.56
CA GLU A 174 53.57 -50.98 -50.72
C GLU A 174 53.94 -52.46 -50.96
N ASP A 175 53.26 -53.40 -50.29
CA ASP A 175 53.41 -54.85 -50.52
C ASP A 175 52.82 -55.27 -51.89
N SER A 176 51.82 -54.55 -52.40
CA SER A 176 51.30 -54.71 -53.76
C SER A 176 52.29 -54.20 -54.82
N ASP A 177 52.89 -53.03 -54.60
CA ASP A 177 53.85 -52.40 -55.53
C ASP A 177 55.19 -53.18 -55.63
N ASN A 178 55.57 -53.93 -54.60
CA ASN A 178 56.74 -54.82 -54.65
C ASN A 178 56.48 -56.15 -55.37
N ARG A 179 55.21 -56.52 -55.63
CA ARG A 179 54.84 -57.76 -56.35
C ARG A 179 54.65 -57.56 -57.86
N THR A 180 54.58 -56.31 -58.35
CA THR A 180 54.36 -55.97 -59.77
C THR A 180 55.54 -55.22 -60.40
N LYS A 181 56.78 -55.67 -60.14
CA LYS A 181 57.95 -55.36 -60.99
C LYS A 181 58.36 -56.59 -61.79
N GLY A 182 57.55 -56.90 -62.80
CA GLY A 182 57.83 -57.89 -63.83
C GLY A 182 56.84 -57.72 -64.98
N GLU A 183 57.36 -57.30 -66.14
CA GLU A 183 56.77 -57.43 -67.48
C GLU A 183 55.58 -56.52 -67.89
N SER A 184 55.94 -55.33 -68.38
CA SER A 184 55.73 -54.82 -69.76
C SER A 184 54.36 -54.83 -70.48
N LEU A 185 54.10 -53.67 -71.12
CA LEU A 185 53.32 -53.37 -72.34
C LEU A 185 51.82 -53.03 -72.23
N LEU A 186 51.49 -51.74 -72.37
CA LEU A 186 50.65 -51.10 -73.42
C LEU A 186 50.02 -49.78 -72.93
N SER A 187 50.03 -48.76 -73.79
CA SER A 187 49.41 -47.43 -73.63
C SER A 187 47.93 -47.43 -74.09
N PRO A 188 47.17 -46.32 -74.03
CA PRO A 188 46.40 -45.80 -72.90
C PRO A 188 44.88 -45.88 -73.13
N GLY A 189 44.10 -46.01 -72.05
CA GLY A 189 42.68 -45.62 -72.00
C GLY A 189 41.65 -46.74 -72.10
N VAL A 190 41.08 -47.13 -70.94
CA VAL A 190 39.68 -47.53 -70.79
C VAL A 190 39.24 -47.14 -69.37
N LEU A 191 38.06 -46.53 -69.25
CA LEU A 191 37.31 -46.16 -68.02
C LEU A 191 37.47 -44.73 -67.45
N SER A 192 37.50 -43.74 -68.35
CA SER A 192 36.69 -42.52 -68.17
C SER A 192 35.29 -42.78 -68.74
N ALA A 193 34.40 -43.39 -67.96
CA ALA A 193 32.97 -43.44 -68.21
C ALA A 193 32.22 -43.77 -66.92
N VAL A 194 31.07 -43.12 -66.72
CA VAL A 194 30.15 -43.23 -65.56
C VAL A 194 30.43 -42.27 -64.40
N THR A 195 30.66 -41.00 -64.73
CA THR A 195 29.99 -39.88 -64.04
C THR A 195 28.62 -39.65 -64.69
N LYS A 196 27.58 -39.42 -63.86
CA LYS A 196 26.14 -39.18 -64.19
C LYS A 196 25.30 -40.42 -64.51
N SER A 197 24.63 -40.96 -63.49
CA SER A 197 23.22 -41.41 -63.53
C SER A 197 22.81 -42.05 -62.20
N LEU A 198 21.90 -41.42 -61.46
CA LEU A 198 20.67 -42.01 -60.89
C LEU A 198 20.01 -41.04 -59.90
N ALA A 199 19.22 -40.16 -60.48
CA ALA A 199 18.00 -39.64 -59.87
C ALA A 199 16.84 -40.64 -60.09
N LYS A 200 15.80 -40.54 -59.26
CA LYS A 200 14.53 -41.33 -59.21
C LYS A 200 14.68 -42.74 -58.60
N ARG A 201 13.78 -43.24 -57.73
CA ARG A 201 12.35 -42.94 -57.55
C ARG A 201 11.81 -43.50 -56.21
N VAL A 202 10.82 -42.78 -55.67
CA VAL A 202 9.85 -43.07 -54.58
C VAL A 202 8.87 -44.20 -54.98
N PRO A 203 8.02 -44.76 -54.09
CA PRO A 203 6.68 -44.20 -53.73
C PRO A 203 6.26 -44.49 -52.26
N SER A 204 5.24 -43.94 -51.59
CA SER A 204 4.20 -42.90 -51.80
C SER A 204 3.33 -42.89 -50.53
N LEU A 205 2.71 -41.77 -50.16
CA LEU A 205 1.24 -41.58 -50.17
C LEU A 205 0.85 -40.23 -49.53
N SER A 206 0.38 -39.34 -50.40
CA SER A 206 -0.52 -38.20 -50.18
C SER A 206 -1.99 -38.71 -49.96
N PRO A 207 -3.06 -37.91 -49.71
CA PRO A 207 -3.31 -36.60 -50.37
C PRO A 207 -4.13 -35.49 -49.65
N SER A 208 -3.92 -34.25 -50.14
CA SER A 208 -4.91 -33.19 -50.47
C SER A 208 -5.63 -32.44 -49.30
N ALA A 209 -6.02 -31.16 -49.37
CA ALA A 209 -6.15 -30.21 -50.49
C ALA A 209 -6.52 -28.77 -50.01
N LEU A 210 -6.21 -27.80 -50.88
CA LEU A 210 -6.97 -26.58 -51.26
C LEU A 210 -6.86 -25.22 -50.49
N SER A 211 -6.12 -24.31 -51.14
CA SER A 211 -6.61 -23.07 -51.81
C SER A 211 -6.45 -21.68 -51.17
N THR A 212 -5.43 -20.97 -51.67
CA THR A 212 -5.35 -19.53 -52.05
C THR A 212 -6.39 -19.17 -53.15
N PRO A 213 -6.70 -17.89 -53.54
CA PRO A 213 -5.71 -16.81 -53.78
C PRO A 213 -6.11 -15.30 -53.74
N GLU A 214 -5.03 -14.49 -53.69
CA GLU A 214 -4.69 -13.22 -54.39
C GLU A 214 -5.55 -11.93 -54.44
N LYS A 215 -4.89 -10.83 -54.02
CA LYS A 215 -4.65 -9.50 -54.64
C LYS A 215 -5.78 -8.74 -55.37
N THR A 216 -5.93 -7.44 -55.05
CA THR A 216 -5.39 -6.30 -55.86
C THR A 216 -5.79 -4.90 -55.32
N SER A 217 -4.82 -3.98 -55.38
CA SER A 217 -4.87 -2.54 -55.69
C SER A 217 -5.78 -1.53 -54.95
N GLY A 218 -5.15 -0.48 -54.40
CA GLY A 218 -5.37 0.89 -54.90
C GLY A 218 -5.82 1.98 -53.91
N GLY A 219 -4.92 2.94 -53.59
CA GLY A 219 -5.21 4.36 -53.76
C GLY A 219 -5.64 5.25 -52.58
N SER A 220 -4.68 6.07 -52.11
CA SER A 220 -4.77 7.54 -51.94
C SER A 220 -5.44 8.22 -50.72
N SER A 221 -4.57 8.96 -50.02
CA SER A 221 -4.60 10.41 -49.70
C SER A 221 -5.37 11.00 -48.51
N ALA A 222 -4.57 11.57 -47.59
CA ALA A 222 -4.52 12.98 -47.15
C ALA A 222 -5.59 13.60 -46.23
N GLY A 223 -5.10 14.29 -45.18
CA GLY A 223 -5.57 15.65 -44.83
C GLY A 223 -6.29 15.83 -43.47
N THR A 224 -5.58 16.41 -42.49
CA THR A 224 -6.12 17.37 -41.49
C THR A 224 -6.72 18.62 -42.20
N PRO A 225 -7.63 19.47 -41.62
CA PRO A 225 -7.57 20.05 -40.26
C PRO A 225 -8.91 20.46 -39.54
N ILE A 226 -8.79 20.72 -38.21
CA ILE A 226 -9.30 21.81 -37.32
C ILE A 226 -10.62 22.59 -37.68
N VAL A 227 -11.53 22.79 -36.68
CA VAL A 227 -12.11 24.07 -36.15
C VAL A 227 -13.38 23.80 -35.26
N VAL A 228 -13.29 24.00 -33.93
CA VAL A 228 -13.92 25.02 -33.03
C VAL A 228 -15.43 24.93 -32.75
N GLY A 229 -15.79 24.89 -31.46
CA GLY A 229 -17.14 25.19 -30.93
C GLY A 229 -17.24 25.08 -29.39
N SER A 230 -17.00 26.19 -28.71
CA SER A 230 -17.01 26.52 -27.27
C SER A 230 -18.38 26.44 -26.56
N GLY A 231 -18.45 26.00 -25.29
CA GLY A 231 -18.81 26.80 -24.07
C GLY A 231 -20.33 26.77 -23.77
N ILE A 232 -20.88 26.60 -22.56
CA ILE A 232 -20.56 27.01 -21.19
C ILE A 232 -21.41 26.11 -20.25
N ASP A 233 -20.93 25.78 -19.04
CA ASP A 233 -21.74 25.73 -17.80
C ASP A 233 -20.79 25.69 -16.59
N ALA A 234 -20.74 26.79 -15.83
CA ALA A 234 -19.68 27.13 -14.88
C ALA A 234 -20.03 26.89 -13.40
N GLU A 235 -21.09 26.15 -13.07
CA GLU A 235 -21.44 25.84 -11.67
C GLU A 235 -21.22 24.36 -11.28
N ASN A 236 -20.72 23.53 -12.21
CA ASN A 236 -20.35 22.13 -11.95
C ASN A 236 -18.83 21.88 -12.02
N LEU A 237 -18.05 22.94 -12.30
CA LEU A 237 -16.61 22.82 -12.49
C LEU A 237 -15.85 22.73 -11.16
N GLU A 238 -16.32 23.36 -10.09
CA GLU A 238 -15.59 23.37 -8.81
C GLU A 238 -15.67 22.02 -8.09
N ASP A 239 -16.85 21.38 -8.07
CA ASP A 239 -17.03 20.02 -7.54
C ASP A 239 -16.39 18.94 -8.43
N SER A 240 -16.40 19.14 -9.75
CA SER A 240 -15.70 18.27 -10.70
C SER A 240 -14.18 18.44 -10.60
N MET A 241 -13.67 19.65 -10.38
CA MET A 241 -12.25 19.92 -10.15
C MET A 241 -11.78 19.38 -8.80
N LYS A 242 -12.62 19.41 -7.77
CA LYS A 242 -12.29 18.86 -6.45
C LYS A 242 -12.23 17.32 -6.48
N ARG A 243 -13.21 16.68 -7.12
CA ARG A 243 -13.19 15.22 -7.36
C ARG A 243 -12.06 14.81 -8.30
N ALA A 244 -11.78 15.58 -9.35
CA ALA A 244 -10.64 15.33 -10.23
C ALA A 244 -9.29 15.59 -9.54
N GLN A 245 -9.21 16.51 -8.57
CA GLN A 245 -8.02 16.73 -7.74
C GLN A 245 -7.81 15.60 -6.73
N GLU A 246 -8.88 15.09 -6.13
CA GLU A 246 -8.88 13.92 -5.24
C GLU A 246 -8.51 12.64 -6.01
N ASP A 247 -9.13 12.41 -7.18
CA ASP A 247 -8.80 11.29 -8.08
C ASP A 247 -7.37 11.41 -8.64
N ALA A 248 -6.90 12.61 -8.98
CA ALA A 248 -5.53 12.84 -9.39
C ALA A 248 -4.52 12.72 -8.24
N ALA A 249 -4.92 12.97 -6.99
CA ALA A 249 -4.08 12.75 -5.81
C ALA A 249 -3.99 11.25 -5.48
N LEU A 250 -5.10 10.51 -5.59
CA LEU A 250 -5.13 9.06 -5.46
C LEU A 250 -4.31 8.38 -6.56
N LEU A 251 -4.47 8.82 -7.81
CA LEU A 251 -3.66 8.34 -8.92
C LEU A 251 -2.18 8.70 -8.73
N ARG A 252 -1.83 9.90 -8.24
CA ARG A 252 -0.44 10.23 -7.90
C ARG A 252 0.13 9.35 -6.78
N SER A 253 -0.67 9.02 -5.76
CA SER A 253 -0.24 8.13 -4.67
C SER A 253 0.08 6.70 -5.12
N LEU A 254 -0.49 6.26 -6.24
CA LEU A 254 -0.24 4.94 -6.84
C LEU A 254 0.77 5.01 -7.99
N VAL A 255 0.76 6.09 -8.77
CA VAL A 255 1.59 6.28 -9.95
C VAL A 255 2.99 6.77 -9.59
N GLU A 256 3.19 7.61 -8.56
CA GLU A 256 4.54 8.05 -8.15
C GLU A 256 5.41 6.87 -7.70
N PRO A 257 4.95 5.93 -6.85
CA PRO A 257 5.73 4.74 -6.52
C PRO A 257 6.02 3.86 -7.74
N LEU A 258 5.05 3.71 -8.65
CA LEU A 258 5.23 2.94 -9.88
C LEU A 258 6.16 3.64 -10.87
N GLU A 259 6.18 4.96 -10.93
CA GLU A 259 7.09 5.75 -11.76
C GLU A 259 8.52 5.71 -11.20
N GLU A 260 8.67 5.74 -9.87
CA GLU A 260 9.95 5.54 -9.19
C GLU A 260 10.49 4.12 -9.42
N GLU A 261 9.64 3.09 -9.33
CA GLU A 261 9.99 1.71 -9.66
C GLU A 261 10.36 1.55 -11.15
N ILE A 262 9.59 2.16 -12.06
CA ILE A 262 9.88 2.15 -13.50
C ILE A 262 11.20 2.88 -13.78
N ASN A 263 11.49 3.98 -13.08
CA ASN A 263 12.74 4.73 -13.25
C ASN A 263 13.93 3.95 -12.68
N ALA A 264 13.78 3.31 -11.53
CA ALA A 264 14.79 2.41 -10.96
C ALA A 264 15.05 1.21 -11.89
N LEU A 265 14.00 0.63 -12.47
CA LEU A 265 14.11 -0.44 -13.46
C LEU A 265 14.78 0.06 -14.75
N LYS A 266 14.46 1.25 -15.24
CA LYS A 266 15.12 1.88 -16.40
C LYS A 266 16.58 2.18 -16.14
N GLU A 267 16.97 2.59 -14.94
CA GLU A 267 18.39 2.77 -14.57
C GLU A 267 19.11 1.44 -14.46
N LYS A 268 18.48 0.40 -13.91
CA LYS A 268 19.04 -0.95 -13.85
C LYS A 268 19.24 -1.55 -15.23
N ILE A 269 18.26 -1.37 -16.13
CA ILE A 269 18.37 -1.76 -17.54
C ILE A 269 19.50 -0.98 -18.22
N ARG A 270 19.61 0.33 -18.01
CA ARG A 270 20.73 1.13 -18.57
C ARG A 270 22.09 0.71 -18.03
N ALA A 271 22.20 0.35 -16.75
CA ALA A 271 23.42 -0.15 -16.14
C ALA A 271 23.81 -1.53 -16.69
N GLN A 272 22.84 -2.43 -16.88
CA GLN A 272 23.05 -3.74 -17.50
C GLN A 272 23.40 -3.62 -19.00
N ASP A 273 22.78 -2.69 -19.73
CA ASP A 273 23.13 -2.37 -21.12
C ASP A 273 24.55 -1.82 -21.23
N ALA A 274 24.98 -0.99 -20.27
CA ALA A 274 26.36 -0.49 -20.23
C ALA A 274 27.37 -1.60 -19.93
N GLN A 275 27.01 -2.55 -19.06
CA GLN A 275 27.83 -3.75 -18.79
C GLN A 275 27.89 -4.69 -19.99
N LEU A 276 26.78 -4.89 -20.70
CA LEU A 276 26.73 -5.65 -21.95
C LEU A 276 27.59 -5.02 -23.03
N ARG A 277 27.49 -3.69 -23.24
CA ARG A 277 28.37 -2.99 -24.19
C ARG A 277 29.84 -3.03 -23.78
N ALA A 278 30.16 -3.02 -22.49
CA ALA A 278 31.53 -3.18 -22.02
C ALA A 278 32.06 -4.60 -22.29
N HIS A 279 31.22 -5.62 -22.12
CA HIS A 279 31.56 -7.00 -22.48
C HIS A 279 31.67 -7.19 -24.00
N GLU A 280 30.77 -6.61 -24.79
CA GLU A 280 30.84 -6.60 -26.25
C GLU A 280 32.10 -5.87 -26.75
N ALA A 281 32.47 -4.75 -26.12
CA ALA A 281 33.72 -4.03 -26.42
C ALA A 281 34.96 -4.85 -26.05
N GLN A 282 34.95 -5.57 -24.93
CA GLN A 282 36.01 -6.53 -24.57
C GLN A 282 36.08 -7.71 -25.55
N GLN A 283 34.94 -8.20 -26.01
CA GLN A 283 34.86 -9.32 -26.96
C GLN A 283 35.27 -8.88 -28.38
N ALA A 284 34.93 -7.66 -28.79
CA ALA A 284 35.39 -7.02 -30.02
C ALA A 284 36.91 -6.75 -30.00
N ALA A 285 37.46 -6.34 -28.85
CA ALA A 285 38.90 -6.21 -28.65
C ALA A 285 39.62 -7.57 -28.76
N SER A 286 38.98 -8.67 -28.32
CA SER A 286 39.50 -10.03 -28.49
C SER A 286 39.40 -10.58 -29.92
N LEU A 287 38.62 -9.94 -30.80
CA LEU A 287 38.41 -10.33 -32.20
C LEU A 287 39.32 -9.59 -33.20
N HIS A 288 40.29 -8.79 -32.73
CA HIS A 288 41.31 -8.22 -33.61
C HIS A 288 42.19 -9.34 -34.20
N THR A 289 41.80 -9.80 -35.38
CA THR A 289 42.44 -10.87 -36.16
C THR A 289 43.88 -10.57 -36.56
N ALA A 290 44.32 -9.30 -36.46
CA ALA A 290 45.68 -8.88 -36.79
C ALA A 290 46.74 -9.41 -35.79
N ASP A 291 46.43 -9.50 -34.49
CA ASP A 291 47.39 -9.93 -33.47
C ASP A 291 47.51 -11.46 -33.35
N VAL A 292 46.53 -12.21 -33.87
CA VAL A 292 46.50 -13.68 -33.81
C VAL A 292 47.17 -14.32 -35.03
N VAL A 293 47.15 -13.65 -36.20
CA VAL A 293 47.70 -14.19 -37.45
C VAL A 293 49.20 -13.95 -37.58
N ALA A 294 49.74 -12.88 -36.99
CA ALA A 294 51.16 -12.53 -37.08
C ALA A 294 52.13 -13.57 -36.47
N PRO A 295 51.83 -14.25 -35.34
CA PRO A 295 52.69 -15.30 -34.80
C PRO A 295 52.59 -16.64 -35.55
N LEU A 296 51.47 -16.93 -36.22
CA LEU A 296 51.21 -18.21 -36.90
C LEU A 296 51.92 -18.36 -38.26
N LEU A 297 52.48 -17.26 -38.80
CA LEU A 297 53.24 -17.25 -40.04
C LEU A 297 54.76 -17.43 -39.83
N GLN A 298 55.22 -17.57 -38.58
CA GLN A 298 56.61 -17.90 -38.27
C GLN A 298 56.76 -19.39 -37.93
N GLY A 299 56.96 -20.21 -38.95
CA GLY A 299 57.69 -21.48 -38.82
C GLY A 299 56.88 -22.77 -38.65
N THR A 300 55.57 -22.79 -38.90
CA THR A 300 54.76 -24.03 -38.84
C THR A 300 54.15 -24.43 -40.18
N ASP A 301 54.09 -25.73 -40.43
CA ASP A 301 53.63 -26.37 -41.67
C ASP A 301 52.17 -25.98 -42.02
N THR A 302 51.89 -25.77 -43.31
CA THR A 302 50.61 -25.25 -43.81
C THR A 302 49.43 -26.18 -43.48
N ALA A 303 49.70 -27.48 -43.35
CA ALA A 303 48.70 -28.48 -42.94
C ALA A 303 48.22 -28.30 -41.48
N GLN A 304 49.11 -27.90 -40.56
CA GLN A 304 48.74 -27.67 -39.15
C GLN A 304 47.90 -26.39 -38.98
N VAL A 305 48.18 -25.36 -39.76
CA VAL A 305 47.39 -24.11 -39.76
C VAL A 305 45.98 -24.36 -40.30
N VAL A 306 45.83 -25.14 -41.38
CA VAL A 306 44.52 -25.53 -41.92
C VAL A 306 43.73 -26.37 -40.93
N GLN A 307 44.38 -27.31 -40.23
CA GLN A 307 43.72 -28.14 -39.23
C GLN A 307 43.24 -27.33 -38.01
N GLN A 308 44.03 -26.37 -37.54
CA GLN A 308 43.63 -25.44 -36.47
C GLN A 308 42.49 -24.50 -36.91
N LEU A 309 42.49 -24.06 -38.17
CA LEU A 309 41.39 -23.28 -38.72
C LEU A 309 40.11 -24.10 -38.85
N ASP A 310 40.19 -25.37 -39.23
CA ASP A 310 39.04 -26.28 -39.34
C ASP A 310 38.45 -26.63 -37.96
N GLU A 311 39.30 -26.81 -36.93
CA GLU A 311 38.86 -26.96 -35.54
C GLU A 311 38.20 -25.69 -35.00
N LYS A 312 38.74 -24.51 -35.31
CA LYS A 312 38.11 -23.24 -34.95
C LYS A 312 36.80 -23.03 -35.70
N LEU A 313 36.70 -23.42 -36.97
CA LEU A 313 35.47 -23.34 -37.76
C LEU A 313 34.38 -24.27 -37.20
N LYS A 314 34.75 -25.49 -36.77
CA LYS A 314 33.86 -26.40 -36.04
C LYS A 314 33.40 -25.82 -34.71
N GLY A 315 34.31 -25.19 -33.95
CA GLY A 315 33.99 -24.50 -32.71
C GLY A 315 32.94 -23.41 -32.92
N VAL A 316 33.14 -22.56 -33.93
CA VAL A 316 32.21 -21.47 -34.28
C VAL A 316 30.87 -22.02 -34.81
N SER A 317 30.89 -23.10 -35.59
CA SER A 317 29.66 -23.75 -36.06
C SER A 317 28.84 -24.34 -34.92
N ASN A 318 29.49 -24.92 -33.91
CA ASN A 318 28.79 -25.47 -32.74
C ASN A 318 28.21 -24.37 -31.85
N THR A 319 28.93 -23.25 -31.67
CA THR A 319 28.39 -22.09 -30.94
C THR A 319 27.22 -21.47 -31.68
N LEU A 320 27.24 -21.43 -33.02
CA LEU A 320 26.14 -20.92 -33.83
C LEU A 320 24.88 -21.81 -33.72
N GLU A 321 25.04 -23.13 -33.70
CA GLU A 321 23.90 -24.05 -33.49
C GLU A 321 23.33 -23.98 -32.06
N ALA A 322 24.18 -23.78 -31.04
CA ALA A 322 23.73 -23.54 -29.67
C ALA A 322 22.96 -22.21 -29.55
N GLU A 323 23.44 -21.16 -30.20
CA GLU A 323 22.73 -19.86 -30.30
C GLU A 323 21.37 -20.02 -30.98
N LYS A 324 21.29 -20.73 -32.11
CA LYS A 324 20.01 -21.01 -32.80
C LYS A 324 19.02 -21.77 -31.92
N ALA A 325 19.49 -22.77 -31.15
CA ALA A 325 18.65 -23.50 -30.22
C ALA A 325 18.13 -22.60 -29.09
N SER A 326 19.02 -21.80 -28.48
CA SER A 326 18.63 -20.86 -27.43
C SER A 326 17.65 -19.79 -27.92
N ARG A 327 17.76 -19.38 -29.19
CA ARG A 327 16.85 -18.43 -29.82
C ARG A 327 15.47 -19.05 -30.09
N ALA A 328 15.41 -20.31 -30.49
CA ALA A 328 14.15 -21.04 -30.64
C ALA A 328 13.43 -21.20 -29.28
N ASP A 329 14.17 -21.48 -28.21
CA ASP A 329 13.61 -21.55 -26.86
C ASP A 329 13.10 -20.17 -26.39
N LEU A 330 13.82 -19.09 -26.71
CA LEU A 330 13.40 -17.72 -26.39
C LEU A 330 12.13 -17.32 -27.17
N GLU A 331 12.03 -17.70 -28.44
CA GLU A 331 10.85 -17.49 -29.28
C GLU A 331 9.63 -18.24 -28.72
N LEU A 332 9.82 -19.46 -28.22
CA LEU A 332 8.77 -20.23 -27.55
C LEU A 332 8.33 -19.57 -26.23
N TYR A 333 9.28 -19.15 -25.39
CA TYR A 333 8.97 -18.41 -24.16
C TYR A 333 8.20 -17.12 -24.45
N THR A 334 8.62 -16.38 -25.47
CA THR A 334 7.94 -15.15 -25.90
C THR A 334 6.53 -15.43 -26.40
N ALA A 335 6.32 -16.54 -27.13
CA ALA A 335 5.00 -16.96 -27.59
C ALA A 335 4.09 -17.36 -26.41
N ILE A 336 4.60 -18.09 -25.41
CA ILE A 336 3.84 -18.47 -24.21
C ILE A 336 3.45 -17.22 -23.41
N LEU A 337 4.39 -16.31 -23.17
CA LEU A 337 4.13 -15.06 -22.45
C LEU A 337 3.11 -14.18 -23.19
N ASN A 338 3.19 -14.11 -24.51
CA ASN A 338 2.19 -13.39 -25.30
C ASN A 338 0.81 -14.05 -25.22
N THR A 339 0.73 -15.38 -25.20
CA THR A 339 -0.54 -16.12 -25.05
C THR A 339 -1.14 -15.92 -23.65
N GLN A 340 -0.31 -15.90 -22.61
CA GLN A 340 -0.75 -15.58 -21.24
C GLN A 340 -1.20 -14.13 -21.12
N LYS A 341 -0.48 -13.20 -21.76
CA LYS A 341 -0.85 -11.78 -21.81
C LYS A 341 -2.21 -11.59 -22.49
N THR A 342 -2.46 -12.25 -23.62
CA THR A 342 -3.78 -12.16 -24.29
C THR A 342 -4.89 -12.73 -23.42
N ALA A 343 -4.68 -13.89 -22.79
CA ALA A 343 -5.68 -14.49 -21.90
C ALA A 343 -6.02 -13.60 -20.70
N LEU A 344 -5.02 -12.98 -20.09
CA LEU A 344 -5.24 -12.02 -19.00
C LEU A 344 -5.92 -10.73 -19.48
N THR A 345 -5.60 -10.26 -20.69
CA THR A 345 -6.25 -9.08 -21.28
C THR A 345 -7.74 -9.38 -21.55
N ASP A 346 -8.06 -10.55 -22.09
CA ASP A 346 -9.44 -10.98 -22.35
C ASP A 346 -10.25 -11.12 -21.06
N GLU A 347 -9.63 -11.58 -19.97
CA GLU A 347 -10.28 -11.68 -18.66
C GLU A 347 -10.57 -10.29 -18.07
N VAL A 348 -9.61 -9.37 -18.17
CA VAL A 348 -9.77 -7.97 -17.76
C VAL A 348 -10.90 -7.31 -18.55
N ASP A 349 -10.97 -7.53 -19.87
CA ASP A 349 -12.02 -6.95 -20.70
C ASP A 349 -13.40 -7.59 -20.42
N ARG A 350 -13.47 -8.89 -20.10
CA ARG A 350 -14.69 -9.53 -19.61
C ARG A 350 -15.16 -8.92 -18.29
N LEU A 351 -14.27 -8.75 -17.31
CA LEU A 351 -14.61 -8.13 -16.03
C LEU A 351 -15.06 -6.67 -16.19
N ARG A 352 -14.43 -5.91 -17.09
CA ARG A 352 -14.87 -4.55 -17.44
C ARG A 352 -16.27 -4.54 -18.03
N THR A 353 -16.57 -5.48 -18.91
CA THR A 353 -17.90 -5.59 -19.54
C THR A 353 -18.97 -5.91 -18.48
N GLN A 354 -18.71 -6.86 -17.59
CA GLN A 354 -19.60 -7.19 -16.47
C GLN A 354 -19.82 -5.99 -15.53
N LEU A 355 -18.77 -5.22 -15.23
CA LEU A 355 -18.89 -4.02 -14.41
C LEU A 355 -19.75 -2.95 -15.09
N THR A 356 -19.62 -2.77 -16.42
CA THR A 356 -20.46 -1.82 -17.16
C THR A 356 -21.93 -2.25 -17.20
N GLU A 357 -22.21 -3.54 -17.34
CA GLU A 357 -23.58 -4.09 -17.29
C GLU A 357 -24.21 -3.93 -15.90
N LEU A 358 -23.45 -4.20 -14.83
CA LEU A 358 -23.89 -3.98 -13.45
C LEU A 358 -24.15 -2.49 -13.16
N ARG A 359 -23.32 -1.60 -13.70
CA ARG A 359 -23.53 -0.16 -13.57
C ARG A 359 -24.79 0.30 -14.31
N GLN A 360 -25.02 -0.22 -15.51
CA GLN A 360 -26.21 0.11 -16.30
C GLN A 360 -27.49 -0.38 -15.62
N THR A 361 -27.50 -1.62 -15.10
CA THR A 361 -28.65 -2.17 -14.36
C THR A 361 -28.93 -1.36 -13.09
N TYR A 362 -27.90 -1.03 -12.30
CA TYR A 362 -28.05 -0.15 -11.13
C TYR A 362 -28.61 1.24 -11.50
N GLU A 363 -28.15 1.85 -12.59
CA GLU A 363 -28.68 3.14 -13.04
C GLU A 363 -30.14 3.05 -13.52
N THR A 364 -30.54 1.92 -14.10
CA THR A 364 -31.95 1.68 -14.47
C THR A 364 -32.85 1.50 -13.26
N GLU A 365 -32.43 0.72 -12.26
CA GLU A 365 -33.18 0.57 -11.00
C GLU A 365 -33.28 1.90 -10.25
N ARG A 366 -32.18 2.68 -10.21
CA ARG A 366 -32.19 4.01 -9.60
C ARG A 366 -33.10 5.00 -10.33
N ARG A 367 -33.26 4.87 -11.65
CA ARG A 367 -34.24 5.66 -12.43
C ARG A 367 -35.67 5.22 -12.09
N GLN A 368 -35.96 3.92 -12.13
CA GLN A 368 -37.27 3.38 -11.77
C GLN A 368 -37.70 3.77 -10.35
N HIS A 369 -36.79 3.73 -9.37
CA HIS A 369 -37.07 4.17 -8.01
C HIS A 369 -37.37 5.68 -7.93
N ARG A 370 -36.70 6.52 -8.73
CA ARG A 370 -37.00 7.96 -8.79
C ARG A 370 -38.35 8.22 -9.43
N ASP A 371 -38.68 7.52 -10.51
CA ASP A 371 -39.97 7.65 -11.19
C ASP A 371 -41.11 7.21 -10.26
N LEU A 372 -40.93 6.10 -9.54
CA LEU A 372 -41.88 5.62 -8.53
C LEU A 372 -42.04 6.64 -7.39
N LYS A 373 -40.95 7.23 -6.90
CA LYS A 373 -41.03 8.29 -5.89
C LYS A 373 -41.83 9.50 -6.41
N HIS A 374 -41.61 9.90 -7.66
CA HIS A 374 -42.33 11.02 -8.27
C HIS A 374 -43.82 10.71 -8.47
N THR A 375 -44.19 9.48 -8.87
CA THR A 375 -45.60 9.09 -9.00
C THR A 375 -46.29 9.06 -7.64
N TRP A 376 -45.64 8.54 -6.60
CA TRP A 376 -46.15 8.59 -5.23
C TRP A 376 -46.33 10.02 -4.72
N GLN A 377 -45.38 10.92 -5.00
CA GLN A 377 -45.50 12.33 -4.63
C GLN A 377 -46.71 12.98 -5.32
N ARG A 378 -46.88 12.80 -6.63
CA ARG A 378 -48.07 13.32 -7.35
C ARG A 378 -49.37 12.75 -6.80
N ALA A 379 -49.43 11.45 -6.50
CA ALA A 379 -50.62 10.83 -5.94
C ALA A 379 -50.96 11.40 -4.55
N ASN A 380 -49.94 11.64 -3.72
CA ASN A 380 -50.12 12.26 -2.41
C ASN A 380 -50.57 13.72 -2.52
N ASP A 381 -49.96 14.49 -3.43
CA ASP A 381 -50.35 15.88 -3.68
C ASP A 381 -51.81 15.96 -4.18
N GLN A 382 -52.21 15.07 -5.09
CA GLN A 382 -53.60 14.95 -5.56
C GLN A 382 -54.56 14.58 -4.43
N PHE A 383 -54.18 13.67 -3.54
CA PHE A 383 -54.99 13.31 -2.37
C PHE A 383 -55.17 14.49 -1.42
N LEU A 384 -54.08 15.21 -1.10
CA LEU A 384 -54.12 16.38 -0.24
C LEU A 384 -54.92 17.51 -0.87
N GLU A 385 -54.81 17.71 -2.18
CA GLU A 385 -55.60 18.70 -2.93
C GLU A 385 -57.09 18.34 -2.94
N ALA A 386 -57.43 17.07 -3.17
CA ALA A 386 -58.81 16.59 -3.08
C ALA A 386 -59.38 16.77 -1.66
N GLN A 387 -58.59 16.50 -0.61
CA GLN A 387 -59.00 16.72 0.78
C GLN A 387 -59.22 18.21 1.07
N ARG A 388 -58.35 19.10 0.58
CA ARG A 388 -58.53 20.55 0.70
C ARG A 388 -59.79 21.03 0.00
N LEU A 389 -60.05 20.53 -1.22
CA LEU A 389 -61.26 20.86 -1.98
C LEU A 389 -62.51 20.39 -1.23
N HIS A 390 -62.50 19.17 -0.70
CA HIS A 390 -63.60 18.62 0.11
C HIS A 390 -63.85 19.45 1.38
N LEU A 391 -62.80 19.86 2.09
CA LEU A 391 -62.91 20.74 3.26
C LEU A 391 -63.45 22.13 2.88
N ALA A 392 -63.03 22.68 1.75
CA ALA A 392 -63.55 23.95 1.24
C ALA A 392 -65.04 23.85 0.89
N ASP A 393 -65.46 22.77 0.21
CA ASP A 393 -66.86 22.51 -0.11
C ASP A 393 -67.70 22.25 1.15
N THR A 394 -67.15 21.52 2.13
CA THR A 394 -67.82 21.31 3.42
C THR A 394 -68.04 22.62 4.15
N ARG A 395 -67.04 23.50 4.20
CA ARG A 395 -67.17 24.85 4.78
C ARG A 395 -68.15 25.71 4.01
N ARG A 396 -68.18 25.59 2.67
CA ARG A 396 -69.15 26.29 1.82
C ARG A 396 -70.57 25.82 2.11
N MET A 397 -70.79 24.51 2.25
CA MET A 397 -72.07 23.95 2.66
C MET A 397 -72.46 24.40 4.06
N GLN A 398 -71.52 24.38 5.02
CA GLN A 398 -71.73 24.89 6.38
C GLN A 398 -72.15 26.36 6.40
N SER A 399 -71.62 27.19 5.51
CA SER A 399 -71.98 28.63 5.42
C SER A 399 -73.42 28.89 4.94
N LEU A 400 -74.09 27.89 4.35
CA LEU A 400 -75.50 27.97 3.94
C LEU A 400 -76.48 27.55 5.05
N LEU A 401 -75.99 27.03 6.18
CA LEU A 401 -76.82 26.63 7.32
C LEU A 401 -77.07 27.80 8.29
N THR A 402 -78.27 27.86 8.85
CA THR A 402 -78.62 28.85 9.88
C THR A 402 -77.86 28.59 11.19
N TYR A 403 -77.67 29.62 12.03
CA TYR A 403 -76.88 29.55 13.27
C TYR A 403 -77.33 28.40 14.21
N ASP A 404 -78.64 28.17 14.33
CA ASP A 404 -79.19 27.08 15.14
C ASP A 404 -78.92 25.69 14.54
N GLN A 405 -78.80 25.57 13.21
CA GLN A 405 -78.45 24.33 12.53
C GLN A 405 -76.93 24.05 12.59
N GLN A 406 -76.10 25.09 12.53
CA GLN A 406 -74.65 24.97 12.75
C GLN A 406 -74.33 24.51 14.17
N LYS A 407 -75.03 25.06 15.18
CA LYS A 407 -74.86 24.64 16.59
C LYS A 407 -75.23 23.17 16.80
N LYS A 408 -76.32 22.71 16.19
CA LYS A 408 -76.72 21.29 16.23
C LYS A 408 -75.74 20.38 15.50
N LEU A 409 -75.17 20.83 14.38
CA LEU A 409 -74.11 20.09 13.69
C LEU A 409 -72.80 20.03 14.49
N GLU A 410 -72.41 21.11 15.18
CA GLU A 410 -71.24 21.10 16.07
C GLU A 410 -71.46 20.26 17.33
N GLU A 411 -72.69 20.19 17.84
CA GLU A 411 -73.05 19.28 18.94
C GLU A 411 -73.05 17.82 18.48
N MET A 412 -73.55 17.53 17.27
CA MET A 412 -73.45 16.20 16.67
C MET A 412 -72.01 15.81 16.32
N GLN A 413 -71.20 16.73 15.79
CA GLN A 413 -69.77 16.50 15.53
C GLN A 413 -68.97 16.34 16.82
N ARG A 414 -69.29 17.05 17.91
CA ARG A 414 -68.68 16.76 19.21
C ARG A 414 -69.11 15.40 19.77
N ALA A 415 -70.35 14.98 19.52
CA ALA A 415 -70.83 13.67 19.93
C ALA A 415 -70.17 12.54 19.09
N GLU A 416 -69.99 12.76 17.78
CA GLU A 416 -69.25 11.87 16.89
C GLU A 416 -67.74 11.88 17.19
N ASP A 417 -67.10 13.02 17.43
CA ASP A 417 -65.68 13.11 17.83
C ASP A 417 -65.45 12.47 19.20
N ALA A 418 -66.40 12.57 20.12
CA ALA A 418 -66.35 11.86 21.41
C ALA A 418 -66.59 10.35 21.27
N SER A 419 -67.37 9.93 20.27
CA SER A 419 -67.62 8.53 19.92
C SER A 419 -66.50 7.90 19.08
N THR A 420 -65.80 8.68 18.25
CA THR A 420 -64.74 8.24 17.32
C THR A 420 -63.32 8.48 17.87
N ALA A 421 -63.16 9.27 18.94
CA ALA A 421 -61.90 9.39 19.68
C ALA A 421 -61.30 8.05 20.17
N PRO A 422 -62.08 7.00 20.52
CA PRO A 422 -61.53 5.67 20.76
C PRO A 422 -61.24 4.86 19.48
N GLU A 423 -61.94 5.12 18.36
CA GLU A 423 -61.79 4.34 17.11
C GLU A 423 -60.66 4.85 16.18
N ILE A 424 -60.37 6.15 16.15
CA ILE A 424 -59.29 6.71 15.30
C ILE A 424 -57.89 6.45 15.90
N LYS A 425 -57.80 6.20 17.22
CA LYS A 425 -56.56 5.75 17.87
C LYS A 425 -56.20 4.30 17.53
N THR A 426 -57.17 3.50 17.08
CA THR A 426 -56.95 2.10 16.69
C THR A 426 -56.55 1.93 15.23
N GLU A 427 -56.99 2.80 14.31
CA GLU A 427 -56.64 2.67 12.87
C GLU A 427 -55.31 3.32 12.48
N ILE A 428 -54.84 4.36 13.20
CA ILE A 428 -53.57 5.05 12.88
C ILE A 428 -52.33 4.20 13.23
N LYS A 429 -52.47 3.09 13.95
CA LYS A 429 -51.35 2.16 14.23
C LYS A 429 -51.07 1.14 13.12
N GLN A 430 -51.90 1.08 12.06
CA GLN A 430 -51.76 0.06 11.01
C GLN A 430 -51.17 0.56 9.67
N ALA A 431 -50.84 1.85 9.50
CA ALA A 431 -50.25 2.34 8.26
C ALA A 431 -48.81 2.88 8.42
N SER A 432 -47.86 1.95 8.24
CA SER A 432 -46.52 2.10 7.61
C SER A 432 -45.26 2.31 8.47
N PRO A 433 -44.19 1.50 8.26
CA PRO A 433 -42.83 1.81 8.70
C PRO A 433 -41.91 2.28 7.54
N ARG A 434 -40.99 3.22 7.88
CA ARG A 434 -39.63 3.54 7.33
C ARG A 434 -39.53 4.50 6.12
N LEU A 435 -38.57 5.43 5.97
CA LEU A 435 -37.32 5.92 6.63
C LEU A 435 -37.00 7.31 5.97
N SER A 436 -36.53 8.39 6.61
CA SER A 436 -35.09 8.66 6.87
C SER A 436 -34.87 10.16 7.23
N THR A 437 -33.92 10.39 8.14
CA THR A 437 -32.90 11.46 8.21
C THR A 437 -33.12 12.81 7.49
N HIS A 438 -33.25 13.91 8.25
CA HIS A 438 -32.27 15.01 8.41
C HIS A 438 -32.94 16.26 9.01
N SER A 439 -32.23 16.88 9.97
CA SER A 439 -32.54 18.19 10.58
C SER A 439 -32.10 19.34 9.63
N PRO A 440 -32.54 20.60 9.82
CA PRO A 440 -31.91 21.43 10.87
C PRO A 440 -32.85 22.42 11.62
N ALA A 441 -32.42 22.78 12.84
CA ALA A 441 -32.40 24.12 13.47
C ALA A 441 -33.59 25.09 13.29
N SER A 442 -34.03 25.92 14.23
CA SER A 442 -33.67 26.23 15.62
C SER A 442 -34.63 27.37 16.03
N ARG A 443 -35.14 27.33 17.26
CA ARG A 443 -35.23 28.46 18.24
C ARG A 443 -36.41 28.24 19.18
N LYS A 444 -36.08 27.76 20.38
CA LYS A 444 -36.81 28.20 21.57
C LYS A 444 -36.45 29.67 21.83
N ARG A 445 -37.45 30.50 22.09
CA ARG A 445 -37.27 31.64 23.00
C ARG A 445 -38.43 31.66 24.00
N ILE A 446 -38.01 31.76 25.24
CA ILE A 446 -38.70 31.81 26.54
C ILE A 446 -39.70 33.00 26.58
N PRO A 447 -40.74 32.96 27.44
CA PRO A 447 -41.90 33.85 27.37
C PRO A 447 -41.60 35.27 27.83
N SER A 448 -42.37 36.24 27.32
CA SER A 448 -42.36 37.63 27.79
C SER A 448 -43.69 37.98 28.47
N PRO A 449 -43.67 38.83 29.51
CA PRO A 449 -44.85 39.31 30.22
C PRO A 449 -45.52 40.51 29.52
N SER A 450 -46.81 40.61 29.81
CA SER A 450 -47.79 41.72 29.84
C SER A 450 -47.52 43.12 29.27
N LEU A 451 -48.64 43.72 28.81
CA LEU A 451 -48.96 45.16 28.59
C LEU A 451 -48.43 45.72 27.25
N GLU A 452 -49.11 46.54 26.46
CA GLU A 452 -50.31 47.38 26.65
C GLU A 452 -50.85 47.74 25.25
N ILE A 453 -52.14 48.01 25.18
CA ILE A 453 -52.89 48.52 24.02
C ILE A 453 -52.48 49.98 23.79
N GLU A 454 -52.28 50.43 22.54
CA GLU A 454 -52.84 51.69 22.03
C GLU A 454 -52.55 51.97 20.53
N THR A 455 -53.62 52.42 19.85
CA THR A 455 -53.69 53.32 18.67
C THR A 455 -53.23 52.81 17.29
N ILE A 456 -54.11 52.63 16.28
CA ILE A 456 -55.02 53.53 15.53
C ILE A 456 -54.35 54.15 14.28
N GLU A 457 -55.10 54.07 13.16
CA GLU A 457 -55.00 54.84 11.88
C GLU A 457 -53.80 54.55 10.95
N GLU A 458 -53.86 54.61 9.63
CA GLU A 458 -54.86 54.75 8.55
C GLU A 458 -54.03 54.48 7.27
N ASP A 459 -54.44 53.55 6.40
CA ASP A 459 -55.00 53.85 5.08
C ASP A 459 -54.13 54.68 4.11
N ARG A 460 -53.67 54.06 3.01
CA ARG A 460 -53.70 54.62 1.64
C ARG A 460 -53.10 53.69 0.58
N THR A 461 -54.03 53.18 -0.23
CA THR A 461 -53.93 52.68 -1.62
C THR A 461 -52.84 53.30 -2.50
N SER A 462 -52.18 52.47 -3.33
CA SER A 462 -52.28 52.62 -4.81
C SER A 462 -51.79 51.37 -5.55
N VAL A 463 -52.65 50.92 -6.44
CA VAL A 463 -52.49 49.90 -7.48
C VAL A 463 -51.61 50.43 -8.61
N LEU A 464 -50.96 49.54 -9.38
CA LEU A 464 -51.09 49.38 -10.85
C LEU A 464 -49.79 48.94 -11.55
N LEU A 465 -49.82 47.71 -12.09
CA LEU A 465 -49.36 47.20 -13.41
C LEU A 465 -47.91 47.53 -13.88
N ASP A 466 -47.19 46.69 -14.64
CA ASP A 466 -47.66 46.08 -15.90
C ASP A 466 -46.58 45.16 -16.55
N LEU A 467 -47.08 44.23 -17.38
CA LEU A 467 -46.47 43.60 -18.59
C LEU A 467 -45.37 42.51 -18.47
N GLU A 468 -45.28 41.49 -19.32
CA GLU A 468 -46.18 40.73 -20.22
C GLU A 468 -45.30 39.69 -20.99
N GLU A 469 -45.95 38.64 -21.54
CA GLU A 469 -45.56 37.85 -22.74
C GLU A 469 -44.35 36.89 -22.67
N GLU A 470 -44.33 35.69 -23.28
CA GLU A 470 -45.25 35.01 -24.20
C GLU A 470 -44.95 33.50 -24.28
N GLN A 471 -45.99 32.70 -24.50
CA GLN A 471 -45.93 31.31 -25.01
C GLN A 471 -46.26 31.32 -26.50
N VAL A 472 -45.68 30.42 -27.30
CA VAL A 472 -46.24 30.04 -28.59
C VAL A 472 -46.41 28.52 -28.66
N ALA A 473 -47.67 28.12 -28.86
CA ALA A 473 -48.14 26.76 -29.11
C ALA A 473 -48.45 26.56 -30.59
N VAL A 474 -48.41 25.31 -31.08
CA VAL A 474 -49.16 24.91 -32.28
C VAL A 474 -49.75 23.51 -32.07
N GLN A 475 -51.08 23.43 -32.18
CA GLN A 475 -51.91 22.21 -32.18
C GLN A 475 -51.96 21.53 -33.57
N PRO A 476 -52.59 20.35 -33.69
CA PRO A 476 -53.49 20.12 -34.82
C PRO A 476 -54.85 19.48 -34.46
N THR A 477 -55.85 19.82 -35.27
CA THR A 477 -57.25 19.35 -35.28
C THR A 477 -57.56 18.47 -36.53
N PRO A 478 -58.73 17.80 -36.62
CA PRO A 478 -58.90 16.44 -37.21
C PRO A 478 -59.61 16.39 -38.59
N HIS A 479 -59.58 15.23 -39.28
CA HIS A 479 -60.73 14.64 -40.02
C HIS A 479 -60.45 13.25 -40.67
N LEU A 480 -61.35 12.29 -40.41
CA LEU A 480 -61.91 11.17 -41.21
C LEU A 480 -61.05 10.30 -42.17
N SER A 481 -61.11 8.95 -41.99
CA SER A 481 -61.54 7.96 -43.02
C SER A 481 -61.65 6.50 -42.50
N VAL A 482 -62.87 5.97 -42.56
CA VAL A 482 -63.39 4.62 -42.95
C VAL A 482 -62.51 3.34 -42.82
N GLY A 483 -63.05 2.38 -42.05
CA GLY A 483 -63.30 0.96 -42.42
C GLY A 483 -62.15 -0.06 -42.38
N ASP A 484 -62.14 -0.97 -41.41
CA ASP A 484 -62.80 -2.29 -41.50
C ASP A 484 -62.63 -3.11 -40.20
N ARG A 485 -63.71 -3.80 -39.80
CA ARG A 485 -63.77 -4.94 -38.86
C ARG A 485 -63.66 -6.25 -39.69
N PRO A 486 -63.71 -7.50 -39.17
CA PRO A 486 -64.07 -8.00 -37.82
C PRO A 486 -62.96 -8.91 -37.26
N GLY A 487 -63.01 -9.59 -36.11
CA GLY A 487 -63.97 -10.00 -35.07
C GLY A 487 -63.14 -10.92 -34.15
N SER A 488 -63.54 -11.44 -33.00
CA SER A 488 -64.80 -11.58 -32.26
C SER A 488 -64.35 -12.26 -30.95
N GLU A 489 -64.73 -11.70 -29.79
CA GLU A 489 -65.58 -12.37 -28.79
C GLU A 489 -64.83 -13.40 -27.92
N GLN A 490 -64.62 -13.07 -26.63
CA GLN A 490 -65.51 -13.46 -25.50
C GLN A 490 -65.44 -14.97 -25.26
N SER A 491 -65.13 -15.48 -24.08
CA SER A 491 -65.86 -15.20 -22.85
C SER A 491 -65.22 -16.01 -21.73
N ASP A 492 -65.04 -15.32 -20.60
CA ASP A 492 -65.61 -15.67 -19.30
C ASP A 492 -65.15 -16.89 -18.48
N GLU A 493 -64.88 -16.51 -17.22
CA GLU A 493 -65.32 -17.15 -15.99
C GLU A 493 -64.50 -18.35 -15.48
N GLN A 494 -64.16 -18.46 -14.19
CA GLN A 494 -64.27 -17.61 -12.99
C GLN A 494 -63.67 -18.47 -11.87
N SER A 495 -63.13 -17.82 -10.82
CA SER A 495 -63.14 -18.31 -9.42
C SER A 495 -62.41 -19.63 -9.11
N SER A 496 -61.90 -19.94 -7.92
CA SER A 496 -61.77 -19.29 -6.61
C SER A 496 -60.94 -20.25 -5.77
N GLU A 497 -60.06 -19.68 -4.94
CA GLU A 497 -59.85 -19.99 -3.52
C GLU A 497 -59.53 -21.42 -3.00
N ALA A 498 -58.53 -21.37 -2.11
CA ALA A 498 -58.44 -22.05 -0.83
C ALA A 498 -57.94 -23.51 -0.77
N GLU A 499 -56.66 -23.62 -0.43
CA GLU A 499 -56.20 -24.10 0.89
C GLU A 499 -56.81 -25.38 1.50
N THR A 500 -55.92 -26.37 1.61
CA THR A 500 -55.52 -27.10 2.84
C THR A 500 -55.84 -28.59 2.98
N HIS A 501 -54.83 -29.25 3.57
CA HIS A 501 -54.86 -30.40 4.47
C HIS A 501 -54.81 -31.84 3.93
N SER A 502 -53.65 -32.45 4.21
CA SER A 502 -53.48 -33.71 4.96
C SER A 502 -53.20 -35.01 4.20
N LEU A 503 -52.08 -35.62 4.62
CA LEU A 503 -51.63 -37.03 4.56
C LEU A 503 -52.73 -38.08 4.86
N PRO A 504 -52.46 -39.41 4.77
CA PRO A 504 -51.65 -40.24 3.85
C PRO A 504 -52.51 -41.42 3.27
N PRO A 505 -51.95 -42.43 2.56
CA PRO A 505 -51.62 -43.70 3.26
C PRO A 505 -50.46 -44.55 2.66
N ASP A 506 -50.08 -45.58 3.42
CA ASP A 506 -49.24 -46.76 3.11
C ASP A 506 -49.75 -47.55 1.87
N VAL A 507 -49.08 -48.52 1.22
CA VAL A 507 -48.23 -49.66 1.67
C VAL A 507 -47.49 -50.27 0.45
N ALA A 508 -46.38 -50.98 0.73
CA ALA A 508 -45.77 -52.12 0.02
C ALA A 508 -44.84 -51.80 -1.19
N ASP A 509 -43.66 -52.37 -1.39
CA ASP A 509 -42.79 -53.41 -0.78
C ASP A 509 -41.46 -53.25 -1.57
N GLY A 510 -40.23 -53.21 -1.04
CA GLY A 510 -39.56 -54.20 -0.21
C GLY A 510 -38.03 -53.99 -0.26
N GLY A 511 -37.38 -54.27 0.88
CA GLY A 511 -36.03 -54.85 1.01
C GLY A 511 -34.77 -54.08 0.58
N GLY A 512 -33.97 -53.66 1.57
CA GLY A 512 -32.52 -53.46 1.38
C GLY A 512 -31.90 -52.42 2.30
N THR A 513 -31.36 -52.87 3.42
CA THR A 513 -30.65 -52.10 4.45
C THR A 513 -29.39 -51.40 3.91
N ASP A 514 -29.32 -50.07 4.02
CA ASP A 514 -28.26 -49.38 4.79
C ASP A 514 -28.50 -47.86 4.80
N SER A 515 -28.45 -47.30 6.00
CA SER A 515 -28.53 -45.86 6.25
C SER A 515 -27.23 -45.19 5.83
N LEU A 516 -27.29 -43.99 5.25
CA LEU A 516 -26.61 -42.78 5.73
C LEU A 516 -26.85 -41.59 4.77
N ALA A 517 -27.05 -40.42 5.39
CA ALA A 517 -27.27 -39.11 4.76
C ALA A 517 -26.07 -38.61 3.93
N PRO A 518 -26.28 -37.67 2.99
CA PRO A 518 -25.20 -36.87 2.43
C PRO A 518 -25.06 -35.57 3.22
N ASP A 519 -24.05 -35.50 4.08
CA ASP A 519 -23.53 -34.24 4.62
C ASP A 519 -22.22 -33.86 3.92
N ASN A 520 -22.15 -32.57 3.60
CA ASN A 520 -20.97 -31.71 3.49
C ASN A 520 -19.59 -32.37 3.54
N PHE A 521 -18.89 -32.36 2.41
CA PHE A 521 -17.45 -32.66 2.34
C PHE A 521 -16.67 -31.45 1.79
N LEU A 522 -16.44 -30.43 2.62
CA LEU A 522 -15.34 -29.46 2.44
C LEU A 522 -14.88 -28.87 3.79
N ALA A 523 -14.57 -29.74 4.75
CA ALA A 523 -13.81 -29.37 5.94
C ALA A 523 -13.10 -30.60 6.54
N GLU A 524 -12.06 -31.11 5.89
CA GLU A 524 -11.02 -31.89 6.57
C GLU A 524 -9.81 -32.09 5.65
N ARG A 525 -8.73 -31.37 5.92
CA ARG A 525 -7.34 -31.79 5.71
C ARG A 525 -6.44 -30.71 6.28
N PHE A 526 -5.98 -30.91 7.51
CA PHE A 526 -4.59 -30.84 7.93
C PHE A 526 -4.55 -31.10 9.44
N SER A 527 -4.27 -32.35 9.81
CA SER A 527 -3.56 -32.66 11.05
C SER A 527 -2.58 -33.80 10.79
N PRO A 528 -1.44 -33.81 11.50
CA PRO A 528 -0.21 -34.41 11.05
C PRO A 528 -0.07 -35.81 11.62
N ASP A 529 -0.38 -36.84 10.84
CA ASP A 529 0.14 -38.17 11.13
C ASP A 529 0.21 -39.00 9.85
N LYS A 530 1.41 -39.55 9.61
CA LYS A 530 1.82 -40.49 8.54
C LYS A 530 2.41 -39.87 7.27
N MET A 531 3.71 -39.62 7.32
CA MET A 531 4.63 -39.81 6.18
C MET A 531 5.46 -41.11 6.35
N PRO A 532 5.99 -41.68 5.26
CA PRO A 532 6.50 -43.05 5.20
C PRO A 532 7.79 -43.27 6.01
N GLN A 533 7.90 -44.44 6.63
CA GLN A 533 9.05 -44.83 7.44
C GLN A 533 10.30 -45.13 6.61
N LEU A 534 11.43 -44.70 7.18
CA LEU A 534 12.80 -44.97 6.79
C LEU A 534 13.12 -46.47 6.78
N THR A 535 13.83 -46.96 5.76
CA THR A 535 14.30 -48.35 5.69
C THR A 535 15.41 -48.64 6.70
N HIS A 536 15.46 -49.88 7.17
CA HIS A 536 16.31 -50.42 8.24
C HIS A 536 17.82 -50.12 8.10
N ASP A 537 18.33 -49.82 6.90
CA ASP A 537 19.73 -49.47 6.70
C ASP A 537 20.09 -48.04 7.14
N GLN A 538 19.09 -47.15 7.31
CA GLN A 538 19.29 -45.77 7.78
C GLN A 538 19.23 -45.63 9.30
N GLN A 539 18.77 -46.66 10.04
CA GLN A 539 18.76 -46.67 11.51
C GLN A 539 20.08 -47.12 12.15
N LYS A 540 21.05 -47.63 11.37
CA LYS A 540 22.35 -48.09 11.89
C LYS A 540 23.45 -47.01 11.92
N ALA A 541 23.23 -45.85 11.29
CA ALA A 541 24.23 -44.78 11.19
C ALA A 541 24.11 -43.69 12.28
N LEU A 542 23.11 -43.76 13.16
CA LEU A 542 22.81 -42.76 14.21
C LEU A 542 23.12 -43.24 15.64
N ALA A 543 23.71 -44.43 15.81
CA ALA A 543 23.94 -45.03 17.13
C ALA A 543 25.38 -44.88 17.69
N ASP A 544 26.31 -44.27 16.96
CA ASP A 544 27.65 -43.98 17.50
C ASP A 544 27.92 -42.48 17.43
N MET A 545 27.57 -41.75 18.49
CA MET A 545 28.30 -40.58 19.01
C MET A 545 27.69 -40.16 20.36
N THR A 546 28.17 -40.75 21.45
CA THR A 546 28.11 -40.16 22.80
C THR A 546 29.28 -39.19 23.00
N PRO A 547 29.08 -38.01 23.62
CA PRO A 547 30.17 -37.19 24.11
C PRO A 547 30.42 -37.51 25.60
N ASP A 548 31.63 -37.95 25.91
CA ASP A 548 32.13 -37.95 27.29
C ASP A 548 32.44 -36.50 27.70
N SER A 549 31.91 -36.15 28.86
CA SER A 549 32.23 -34.97 29.64
C SER A 549 33.68 -35.02 30.11
N ASP A 550 34.40 -33.90 30.03
CA ASP A 550 35.40 -33.61 31.06
C ASP A 550 35.56 -32.12 31.32
N GLY A 551 35.69 -31.83 32.61
CA GLY A 551 35.64 -30.50 33.20
C GLY A 551 36.92 -29.69 32.99
N VAL A 552 36.70 -28.38 33.01
CA VAL A 552 37.74 -27.36 33.08
C VAL A 552 38.41 -27.41 34.44
N THR A 553 39.73 -27.61 34.47
CA THR A 553 40.60 -27.04 35.52
C THR A 553 41.96 -26.64 34.96
N GLN A 554 42.30 -25.35 35.13
CA GLN A 554 43.66 -24.78 35.25
C GLN A 554 44.52 -24.88 33.97
N SER A 555 45.51 -24.04 33.69
CA SER A 555 45.98 -22.72 34.10
C SER A 555 47.13 -22.45 33.11
N GLU A 556 47.39 -21.18 32.80
CA GLU A 556 48.74 -20.67 32.50
C GLU A 556 49.46 -21.03 31.16
N THR A 557 49.61 -19.95 30.37
CA THR A 557 50.84 -19.46 29.70
C THR A 557 51.61 -20.31 28.69
N ALA A 558 51.67 -19.74 27.47
CA ALA A 558 52.85 -19.50 26.63
C ALA A 558 54.09 -20.40 26.80
N VAL A 559 54.54 -21.01 25.70
CA VAL A 559 55.83 -20.74 25.03
C VAL A 559 55.93 -21.61 23.76
N SER A 560 56.63 -21.02 22.78
CA SER A 560 57.12 -21.50 21.49
C SER A 560 57.72 -22.92 21.47
N PRO A 561 57.91 -23.49 20.25
CA PRO A 561 58.15 -24.92 20.05
C PRO A 561 59.64 -25.30 20.04
N GLU A 562 59.99 -26.35 20.80
CA GLU A 562 61.17 -27.20 20.59
C GLU A 562 60.67 -28.43 19.80
N GLU A 563 61.00 -28.55 18.52
CA GLU A 563 62.17 -29.29 17.98
C GLU A 563 62.02 -30.81 18.14
N ASP A 564 61.36 -31.41 17.15
CA ASP A 564 61.32 -32.85 16.94
C ASP A 564 62.66 -33.40 16.44
N GLU A 565 62.98 -34.54 17.04
CA GLU A 565 64.16 -35.36 16.99
C GLU A 565 64.49 -35.86 15.56
N TYR A 566 65.51 -35.27 14.94
CA TYR A 566 66.14 -35.83 13.74
C TYR A 566 67.21 -36.84 14.18
N ILE A 567 67.01 -38.12 13.88
CA ILE A 567 68.09 -39.12 13.93
C ILE A 567 69.07 -38.78 12.80
N ALA A 568 70.13 -38.08 13.17
CA ALA A 568 71.31 -37.86 12.33
C ALA A 568 72.16 -39.14 12.29
N VAL A 569 72.33 -39.71 11.10
CA VAL A 569 73.45 -40.62 10.83
C VAL A 569 74.52 -39.77 10.15
N ASP A 570 75.43 -39.23 10.95
CA ASP A 570 76.59 -38.49 10.45
C ASP A 570 77.84 -39.38 10.50
N PHE A 571 78.44 -39.60 9.34
CA PHE A 571 79.74 -40.26 9.19
C PHE A 571 80.82 -39.18 9.31
N SER A 572 81.36 -39.00 10.52
CA SER A 572 82.63 -38.30 10.70
C SER A 572 83.78 -39.31 10.74
N ALA A 573 84.82 -39.04 9.96
CA ALA A 573 86.05 -39.83 9.95
C ALA A 573 86.84 -39.55 11.24
N GLY A 574 86.61 -40.37 12.26
CA GLY A 574 87.36 -40.44 13.51
C GLY A 574 88.34 -41.62 13.52
N SER A 575 89.59 -41.31 13.84
CA SER A 575 90.75 -42.18 13.87
C SER A 575 90.68 -43.34 14.88
N ILE A 576 91.43 -44.38 14.56
CA ILE A 576 91.67 -45.64 15.28
C ILE A 576 92.19 -45.44 16.72
N GLY A 577 91.73 -46.31 17.64
CA GLY A 577 92.48 -46.76 18.83
C GLY A 577 91.72 -47.91 19.51
N GLY A 578 92.28 -49.07 19.87
CA GLY A 578 93.61 -49.66 19.73
C GLY A 578 93.59 -51.11 20.27
N ILE A 579 94.77 -51.74 20.31
CA ILE A 579 95.20 -52.90 21.14
C ILE A 579 95.24 -54.32 20.48
N ILE A 580 96.50 -54.74 20.22
CA ILE A 580 97.13 -56.09 20.22
C ILE A 580 96.72 -57.06 19.08
N GLY A 581 97.60 -57.66 18.27
CA GLY A 581 99.05 -57.78 18.23
C GLY A 581 99.40 -58.94 17.27
N GLY A 582 100.57 -58.92 16.62
CA GLY A 582 101.06 -60.10 15.89
C GLY A 582 101.78 -59.85 14.56
N THR A 583 103.12 -59.85 14.65
CA THR A 583 104.06 -60.48 13.71
C THR A 583 104.23 -59.96 12.27
N THR A 584 105.36 -59.25 12.09
CA THR A 584 106.43 -59.47 11.08
C THR A 584 106.11 -59.43 9.58
N GLY A 585 106.87 -58.59 8.84
CA GLY A 585 107.36 -58.99 7.51
C GLY A 585 107.53 -57.88 6.48
N GLY A 586 108.77 -57.36 6.36
CA GLY A 586 109.38 -57.01 5.07
C GLY A 586 108.91 -55.74 4.34
N ARG A 587 109.62 -54.63 4.53
CA ARG A 587 109.64 -53.57 3.50
C ARG A 587 110.55 -54.06 2.35
N ARG A 588 109.95 -54.49 1.25
CA ARG A 588 110.64 -54.65 -0.04
C ARG A 588 110.82 -53.25 -0.64
N VAL A 589 112.04 -52.87 -0.97
CA VAL A 589 112.31 -51.62 -1.71
C VAL A 589 111.74 -51.81 -3.11
N VAL A 590 110.68 -51.07 -3.41
CA VAL A 590 110.00 -51.05 -4.72
C VAL A 590 110.96 -50.41 -5.72
N SER A 591 111.27 -51.11 -6.82
CA SER A 591 112.14 -50.54 -7.85
C SER A 591 111.46 -49.33 -8.52
N GLU A 592 112.24 -48.41 -9.06
CA GLU A 592 111.73 -47.19 -9.71
C GLU A 592 110.73 -47.50 -10.85
N ILE A 593 110.84 -48.68 -11.47
CA ILE A 593 109.91 -49.19 -12.48
C ILE A 593 108.58 -49.64 -11.85
N GLU A 594 108.61 -50.39 -10.74
CA GLU A 594 107.40 -50.80 -10.00
C GLU A 594 106.68 -49.60 -9.37
N TRP A 595 107.44 -48.59 -8.92
CA TRP A 595 106.90 -47.34 -8.39
C TRP A 595 106.22 -46.49 -9.47
N ASN A 596 106.80 -46.45 -10.67
CA ASN A 596 106.19 -45.76 -11.81
C ASN A 596 104.95 -46.48 -12.35
N LEU A 597 104.93 -47.82 -12.38
CA LEU A 597 103.73 -48.60 -12.71
C LEU A 597 102.62 -48.42 -11.67
N LEU A 598 102.95 -48.44 -10.38
CA LEU A 598 102.01 -48.16 -9.31
C LEU A 598 101.46 -46.72 -9.39
N ASN A 599 102.31 -45.73 -9.69
CA ASN A 599 101.86 -44.35 -9.90
C ASN A 599 101.00 -44.21 -11.15
N GLU A 600 101.28 -44.94 -12.23
CA GLU A 600 100.46 -44.96 -13.43
C GLU A 600 99.12 -45.64 -13.18
N GLU A 601 99.09 -46.73 -12.39
CA GLU A 601 97.87 -47.41 -11.97
C GLU A 601 97.05 -46.59 -10.98
N ILE A 602 97.69 -45.90 -10.03
CA ILE A 602 97.05 -44.93 -9.13
C ILE A 602 96.50 -43.76 -9.95
N ARG A 603 97.21 -43.28 -10.98
CA ARG A 603 96.72 -42.23 -11.89
C ARG A 603 95.51 -42.71 -12.70
N ARG A 604 95.55 -43.93 -13.25
CA ARG A 604 94.41 -44.58 -13.94
C ARG A 604 93.24 -44.91 -13.01
N ALA A 605 93.50 -45.22 -11.74
CA ALA A 605 92.48 -45.46 -10.73
C ALA A 605 91.84 -44.15 -10.27
N ARG A 606 92.61 -43.08 -10.09
CA ARG A 606 92.11 -41.71 -9.84
C ARG A 606 91.29 -41.17 -11.01
N LEU A 607 91.68 -41.47 -12.25
CA LEU A 607 90.90 -41.14 -13.46
C LEU A 607 89.57 -41.92 -13.55
N ARG A 608 89.47 -43.10 -12.93
CA ARG A 608 88.22 -43.89 -12.84
C ARG A 608 87.36 -43.52 -11.62
N MET A 609 87.98 -43.11 -10.51
CA MET A 609 87.33 -42.64 -9.28
C MET A 609 86.90 -41.17 -9.32
N GLY A 610 87.46 -40.36 -10.23
CA GLY A 610 87.13 -38.95 -10.41
C GLY A 610 85.95 -38.69 -11.36
N ARG A 611 85.33 -39.72 -11.92
CA ARG A 611 84.06 -39.59 -12.64
C ARG A 611 82.94 -39.81 -11.64
N SER A 612 82.16 -38.76 -11.36
CA SER A 612 80.96 -38.86 -10.52
C SER A 612 80.11 -40.05 -11.00
N CYS A 613 79.85 -41.01 -10.11
CA CYS A 613 79.02 -42.16 -10.44
C CYS A 613 77.65 -41.65 -10.89
N GLN A 614 77.35 -41.75 -12.19
CA GLN A 614 76.13 -41.17 -12.75
C GLN A 614 74.88 -41.80 -12.13
N LEU A 615 74.95 -43.06 -11.68
CA LEU A 615 73.86 -43.72 -10.97
C LEU A 615 73.59 -43.07 -9.59
N CYS A 616 74.64 -42.78 -8.82
CA CYS A 616 74.51 -42.11 -7.52
C CYS A 616 74.05 -40.65 -7.67
N ALA A 617 74.55 -39.93 -8.68
CA ALA A 617 74.06 -38.58 -8.98
C ALA A 617 72.57 -38.59 -9.38
N ASN A 618 72.14 -39.60 -10.14
CA ASN A 618 70.74 -39.77 -10.52
C ASN A 618 69.86 -40.13 -9.32
N TYR A 619 70.30 -41.03 -8.43
CA TYR A 619 69.57 -41.32 -7.18
C TYR A 619 69.53 -40.14 -6.22
N GLN A 620 70.61 -39.35 -6.12
CA GLN A 620 70.60 -38.11 -5.34
C GLN A 620 69.61 -37.09 -5.91
N THR A 621 69.55 -36.97 -7.24
CA THR A 621 68.60 -36.09 -7.93
C THR A 621 67.16 -36.58 -7.74
N GLN A 622 66.93 -37.89 -7.82
CA GLN A 622 65.62 -38.50 -7.55
C GLN A 622 65.19 -38.32 -6.08
N LEU A 623 66.10 -38.49 -5.12
CA LEU A 623 65.81 -38.29 -3.69
C LEU A 623 65.49 -36.82 -3.40
N GLN A 624 66.27 -35.88 -3.95
CA GLN A 624 65.99 -34.45 -3.83
C GLN A 624 64.64 -34.09 -4.47
N LYS A 625 64.30 -34.70 -5.61
CA LYS A 625 63.00 -34.54 -6.25
C LYS A 625 61.86 -35.04 -5.36
N ILE A 626 61.97 -36.24 -4.80
CA ILE A 626 60.97 -36.80 -3.87
C ILE A 626 60.85 -35.96 -2.60
N GLN A 627 61.97 -35.47 -2.04
CA GLN A 627 61.96 -34.58 -0.88
C GLN A 627 61.30 -33.23 -1.18
N SER A 628 61.50 -32.67 -2.38
CA SER A 628 60.79 -31.47 -2.81
C SER A 628 59.30 -31.71 -3.00
N GLU A 629 58.91 -32.85 -3.61
CA GLU A 629 57.52 -33.26 -3.78
C GLU A 629 56.82 -33.50 -2.42
N TYR A 630 57.52 -34.09 -1.45
CA TYR A 630 57.02 -34.27 -0.08
C TYR A 630 56.77 -32.92 0.64
N LYS A 631 57.71 -31.99 0.56
CA LYS A 631 57.53 -30.64 1.16
C LYS A 631 56.40 -29.86 0.49
N GLU A 632 56.24 -30.03 -0.82
CA GLU A 632 55.16 -29.39 -1.57
C GLU A 632 53.80 -29.97 -1.17
N THR A 633 53.67 -31.31 -1.09
CA THR A 633 52.44 -31.98 -0.63
C THR A 633 52.12 -31.71 0.83
N GLU A 634 53.11 -31.57 1.72
CA GLU A 634 52.90 -31.17 3.11
C GLU A 634 52.37 -29.73 3.21
N LYS A 635 52.91 -28.82 2.39
CA LYS A 635 52.41 -27.44 2.27
C LYS A 635 50.99 -27.41 1.72
N GLU A 636 50.66 -28.28 0.77
CA GLU A 636 49.29 -28.45 0.27
C GLU A 636 48.34 -29.00 1.33
N ARG A 637 48.75 -30.03 2.10
CA ARG A 637 48.00 -30.55 3.24
C ARG A 637 47.70 -29.45 4.26
N GLY A 638 48.69 -28.65 4.65
CA GLY A 638 48.50 -27.55 5.59
C GLY A 638 47.58 -26.44 5.07
N LYS A 639 47.57 -26.19 3.75
CA LYS A 639 46.59 -25.29 3.13
C LYS A 639 45.18 -25.88 3.17
N LEU A 640 45.04 -27.17 2.88
CA LEU A 640 43.76 -27.89 2.90
C LEU A 640 43.18 -27.97 4.32
N GLU A 641 44.01 -28.23 5.34
CA GLU A 641 43.57 -28.24 6.75
C GLU A 641 43.07 -26.87 7.20
N LYS A 642 43.76 -25.78 6.83
CA LYS A 642 43.30 -24.41 7.12
C LYS A 642 42.00 -24.07 6.38
N ALA A 643 41.86 -24.53 5.13
CA ALA A 643 40.62 -24.34 4.38
C ALA A 643 39.46 -25.14 5.02
N LEU A 644 39.71 -26.37 5.44
CA LEU A 644 38.74 -27.23 6.10
C LEU A 644 38.30 -26.67 7.46
N GLN A 645 39.22 -26.08 8.22
CA GLN A 645 38.90 -25.39 9.47
C GLN A 645 38.00 -24.16 9.23
N ARG A 646 38.30 -23.37 8.20
CA ARG A 646 37.43 -22.23 7.80
C ARG A 646 36.04 -22.70 7.40
N TYR A 647 35.94 -23.77 6.61
CA TYR A 647 34.64 -24.33 6.23
C TYR A 647 33.84 -24.86 7.43
N LYS A 648 34.50 -25.42 8.44
CA LYS A 648 33.82 -25.81 9.69
C LYS A 648 33.28 -24.60 10.45
N GLU A 649 34.07 -23.54 10.58
CA GLU A 649 33.63 -22.30 11.24
C GLU A 649 32.49 -21.60 10.48
N ASP A 650 32.52 -21.65 9.14
CA ASP A 650 31.44 -21.16 8.28
C ASP A 650 30.17 -22.00 8.45
N LEU A 651 30.30 -23.33 8.47
CA LEU A 651 29.19 -24.25 8.70
C LEU A 651 28.54 -24.04 10.08
N ASP A 652 29.35 -23.85 11.12
CA ASP A 652 28.85 -23.58 12.47
C ASP A 652 28.16 -22.22 12.57
N ARG A 653 28.64 -21.20 11.85
CA ARG A 653 27.97 -19.90 11.75
C ARG A 653 26.62 -20.04 11.05
N GLU A 654 26.57 -20.75 9.95
CA GLU A 654 25.34 -21.00 9.21
C GLU A 654 24.33 -21.81 10.03
N ALA A 655 24.79 -22.82 10.79
CA ALA A 655 23.94 -23.60 11.68
C ALA A 655 23.33 -22.73 12.79
N ARG A 656 24.12 -21.85 13.41
CA ARG A 656 23.62 -20.89 14.41
C ARG A 656 22.64 -19.89 13.81
N TYR A 657 22.93 -19.38 12.62
CA TYR A 657 22.04 -18.47 11.91
C TYR A 657 20.69 -19.14 11.61
N ARG A 658 20.71 -20.37 11.08
CA ARG A 658 19.52 -21.17 10.82
C ARG A 658 18.70 -21.38 12.09
N HIS A 659 19.32 -21.77 13.20
CA HIS A 659 18.61 -21.96 14.48
C HIS A 659 17.90 -20.67 14.94
N VAL A 660 18.59 -19.52 14.87
CA VAL A 660 17.98 -18.23 15.25
C VAL A 660 16.81 -17.88 14.34
N MET A 661 16.92 -18.16 13.04
CA MET A 661 15.82 -17.93 12.11
C MET A 661 14.66 -18.89 12.39
N GLU A 662 14.91 -20.19 12.58
CA GLU A 662 13.88 -21.17 12.95
C GLU A 662 13.13 -20.77 14.23
N GLU A 663 13.85 -20.29 15.25
CA GLU A 663 13.25 -19.80 16.49
C GLU A 663 12.38 -18.56 16.28
N LYS A 664 12.85 -17.59 15.47
CA LYS A 664 12.05 -16.40 15.10
C LYS A 664 10.79 -16.79 14.34
N TRP A 665 10.92 -17.68 13.36
CA TRP A 665 9.79 -18.18 12.57
C TRP A 665 8.79 -18.93 13.44
N HIS A 666 9.28 -19.72 14.40
CA HIS A 666 8.42 -20.42 15.37
C HIS A 666 7.66 -19.45 16.27
N ASN A 667 8.34 -18.43 16.82
CA ASN A 667 7.71 -17.41 17.66
C ASN A 667 6.66 -16.61 16.89
N MET A 668 6.97 -16.22 15.66
CA MET A 668 6.06 -15.49 14.80
C MET A 668 4.85 -16.34 14.41
N ALA A 669 5.05 -17.64 14.12
CA ALA A 669 3.96 -18.59 13.88
C ALA A 669 3.04 -18.74 15.10
N GLN A 670 3.59 -18.87 16.31
CA GLN A 670 2.80 -18.92 17.55
C GLN A 670 2.01 -17.62 17.80
N GLU A 671 2.58 -16.47 17.48
CA GLU A 671 1.91 -15.18 17.65
C GLU A 671 0.71 -15.06 16.69
N TYR A 672 0.90 -15.45 15.41
CA TYR A 672 -0.19 -15.48 14.46
C TYR A 672 -1.26 -16.52 14.82
N GLU A 673 -0.87 -17.68 15.34
CA GLU A 673 -1.81 -18.68 15.84
C GLU A 673 -2.68 -18.11 16.97
N LYS A 674 -2.09 -17.38 17.92
CA LYS A 674 -2.84 -16.67 18.98
C LYS A 674 -3.77 -15.59 18.42
N LYS A 675 -3.32 -14.81 17.43
CA LYS A 675 -4.14 -13.78 16.78
C LYS A 675 -5.33 -14.41 16.06
N VAL A 676 -5.11 -15.50 15.32
CA VAL A 676 -6.18 -16.25 14.62
C VAL A 676 -7.16 -16.84 15.63
N ALA A 677 -6.69 -17.44 16.73
CA ALA A 677 -7.54 -17.95 17.79
C ALA A 677 -8.38 -16.83 18.45
N GLY A 678 -7.80 -15.65 18.66
CA GLY A 678 -8.52 -14.47 19.16
C GLY A 678 -9.64 -14.02 18.22
N VAL A 679 -9.36 -13.92 16.92
CA VAL A 679 -10.37 -13.58 15.90
C VAL A 679 -11.46 -14.64 15.82
N ALA A 680 -11.10 -15.92 15.89
CA ALA A 680 -12.06 -17.03 15.89
C ALA A 680 -13.04 -16.93 17.08
N SER A 681 -12.53 -16.63 18.28
CA SER A 681 -13.37 -16.42 19.47
C SER A 681 -14.35 -15.24 19.31
N ILE A 682 -13.90 -14.14 18.70
CA ILE A 682 -14.77 -13.00 18.41
C ILE A 682 -15.87 -13.38 17.42
N VAL A 683 -15.53 -14.14 16.38
CA VAL A 683 -16.49 -14.63 15.38
C VAL A 683 -17.52 -15.57 16.00
N GLU A 684 -17.10 -16.48 16.89
CA GLU A 684 -18.02 -17.34 17.65
C GLU A 684 -18.98 -16.53 18.54
N ALA A 685 -18.46 -15.54 19.29
CA ALA A 685 -19.28 -14.68 20.14
C ALA A 685 -20.30 -13.88 19.31
N ALA A 686 -19.87 -13.32 18.18
CA ALA A 686 -20.74 -12.61 17.25
C ALA A 686 -21.82 -13.52 16.65
N SER A 687 -21.44 -14.75 16.26
CA SER A 687 -22.36 -15.76 15.71
C SER A 687 -23.40 -16.20 16.75
N SER A 688 -22.98 -16.42 17.99
CA SER A 688 -23.89 -16.71 19.10
C SER A 688 -24.88 -15.56 19.32
N LYS A 689 -24.41 -14.30 19.28
CA LYS A 689 -25.29 -13.15 19.45
C LYS A 689 -26.27 -13.00 18.29
N HIS A 690 -25.83 -13.25 17.07
CA HIS A 690 -26.68 -13.27 15.88
C HIS A 690 -27.78 -14.32 16.02
N ASN A 691 -27.43 -15.55 16.40
CA ASN A 691 -28.39 -16.63 16.62
C ASN A 691 -29.42 -16.29 17.70
N GLU A 692 -29.00 -15.64 18.79
CA GLU A 692 -29.90 -15.18 19.84
C GLU A 692 -30.89 -14.12 19.32
N VAL A 693 -30.43 -13.16 18.50
CA VAL A 693 -31.29 -12.14 17.89
C VAL A 693 -32.27 -12.78 16.91
N VAL A 694 -31.82 -13.71 16.07
CA VAL A 694 -32.68 -14.45 15.14
C VAL A 694 -33.74 -15.27 15.87
N ALA A 695 -33.36 -15.94 16.97
CA ALA A 695 -34.30 -16.69 17.80
C ALA A 695 -35.36 -15.78 18.42
N ARG A 696 -34.96 -14.63 19.00
CA ARG A 696 -35.92 -13.64 19.52
C ARG A 696 -36.84 -13.11 18.43
N PHE A 697 -36.30 -12.79 17.26
CA PHE A 697 -37.11 -12.30 16.14
C PHE A 697 -38.15 -13.34 15.72
N ARG A 698 -37.76 -14.61 15.55
CA ARG A 698 -38.70 -15.69 15.25
C ARG A 698 -39.78 -15.82 16.33
N ALA A 699 -39.41 -15.79 17.60
CA ALA A 699 -40.36 -15.86 18.71
C ALA A 699 -41.35 -14.68 18.71
N THR A 700 -40.90 -13.47 18.37
CA THR A 700 -41.81 -12.32 18.24
C THR A 700 -42.76 -12.46 17.05
N VAL A 701 -42.28 -13.00 15.92
CA VAL A 701 -43.12 -13.25 14.74
C VAL A 701 -44.20 -14.30 15.03
N THR A 702 -43.85 -15.39 15.71
CA THR A 702 -44.82 -16.41 16.10
C THR A 702 -45.84 -15.85 17.08
N ASN A 703 -45.41 -15.08 18.08
CA ASN A 703 -46.32 -14.44 19.04
C ASN A 703 -47.31 -13.48 18.34
N LEU A 704 -46.82 -12.65 17.41
CA LEU A 704 -47.68 -11.77 16.63
C LEU A 704 -48.68 -12.54 15.76
N HIS A 705 -48.26 -13.65 15.15
CA HIS A 705 -49.18 -14.52 14.40
C HIS A 705 -50.26 -15.13 15.30
N ASP A 706 -49.90 -15.60 16.49
CA ASP A 706 -50.87 -16.16 17.43
C ASP A 706 -51.85 -15.09 17.94
N GLN A 707 -51.37 -13.85 18.18
CA GLN A 707 -52.25 -12.73 18.52
C GLN A 707 -53.21 -12.38 17.38
N LEU A 708 -52.71 -12.33 16.14
CA LEU A 708 -53.55 -12.10 14.96
C LEU A 708 -54.62 -13.18 14.80
N ARG A 709 -54.25 -14.45 15.01
CA ARG A 709 -55.21 -15.57 14.98
C ARG A 709 -56.29 -15.38 16.04
N ALA A 710 -55.91 -15.10 17.28
CA ALA A 710 -56.86 -14.90 18.37
C ALA A 710 -57.79 -13.69 18.15
N LEU A 711 -57.29 -12.59 17.58
CA LEU A 711 -58.12 -11.45 17.22
C LEU A 711 -59.10 -11.78 16.10
N THR A 712 -58.65 -12.55 15.11
CA THR A 712 -59.50 -13.02 13.99
C THR A 712 -60.64 -13.89 14.52
N GLU A 713 -60.34 -14.86 15.40
CA GLU A 713 -61.36 -15.72 16.04
C GLU A 713 -62.37 -14.91 16.85
N ARG A 714 -61.92 -13.91 17.62
CA ARG A 714 -62.81 -13.04 18.42
C ARG A 714 -63.71 -12.16 17.54
N ARG A 715 -63.16 -11.59 16.47
CA ARG A 715 -63.93 -10.82 15.49
C ARG A 715 -65.03 -11.68 14.89
N ASP A 716 -64.71 -12.90 14.49
CA ASP A 716 -65.66 -13.80 13.86
C ASP A 716 -66.77 -14.21 14.84
N ALA A 717 -66.44 -14.45 16.12
CA ALA A 717 -67.43 -14.69 17.17
C ALA A 717 -68.35 -13.48 17.41
N ALA A 718 -67.80 -12.27 17.47
CA ALA A 718 -68.60 -11.05 17.63
C ALA A 718 -69.55 -10.82 16.44
N GLN A 719 -69.09 -11.11 15.21
CA GLN A 719 -69.90 -11.00 14.01
C GLN A 719 -71.08 -11.99 14.00
N GLN A 720 -70.85 -13.22 14.49
CA GLN A 720 -71.91 -14.22 14.67
C GLN A 720 -72.95 -13.77 15.70
N GLU A 721 -72.53 -13.13 16.79
CA GLU A 721 -73.46 -12.61 17.80
C GLU A 721 -74.26 -11.41 17.29
N LEU A 722 -73.63 -10.50 16.55
CA LEU A 722 -74.33 -9.36 15.95
C LEU A 722 -75.44 -9.82 14.99
N THR A 723 -75.14 -10.82 14.15
CA THR A 723 -76.13 -11.38 13.21
C THR A 723 -77.25 -12.13 13.93
N ARG A 724 -76.97 -12.79 15.07
CA ARG A 724 -78.00 -13.39 15.93
C ARG A 724 -78.94 -12.33 16.50
N LEU A 725 -78.38 -11.28 17.12
CA LEU A 725 -79.17 -10.21 17.75
C LEU A 725 -80.02 -9.43 16.73
N GLN A 726 -79.51 -9.19 15.52
CA GLN A 726 -80.28 -8.57 14.45
C GLN A 726 -81.54 -9.38 14.12
N LYS A 727 -81.41 -10.71 14.01
CA LYS A 727 -82.54 -11.60 13.75
C LYS A 727 -83.57 -11.60 14.88
N GLU A 728 -83.12 -11.61 16.14
CA GLU A 728 -84.02 -11.57 17.30
C GLU A 728 -84.81 -10.24 17.38
N ASN A 729 -84.19 -9.12 16.99
CA ASN A 729 -84.86 -7.81 16.99
C ASN A 729 -85.97 -7.74 15.93
N ASP A 730 -85.71 -8.24 14.71
CA ASP A 730 -86.71 -8.32 13.65
C ASP A 730 -87.94 -9.15 14.07
N ASP A 731 -87.70 -10.28 14.76
CA ASP A 731 -88.76 -11.14 15.29
C ASP A 731 -89.62 -10.45 16.37
N LEU A 732 -88.99 -9.65 17.25
CA LEU A 732 -89.69 -8.92 18.32
C LEU A 732 -90.55 -7.77 17.78
N VAL A 733 -90.03 -7.01 16.80
CA VAL A 733 -90.78 -5.94 16.14
C VAL A 733 -92.04 -6.49 15.45
N GLY A 734 -91.95 -7.67 14.84
CA GLY A 734 -93.09 -8.37 14.25
C GLY A 734 -94.20 -8.71 15.25
N LYS A 735 -93.83 -9.17 16.46
CA LYS A 735 -94.79 -9.55 17.51
C LYS A 735 -95.48 -8.36 18.15
N HIS A 736 -94.76 -7.26 18.42
CA HIS A 736 -95.34 -6.06 19.02
C HIS A 736 -96.42 -5.40 18.14
N SER A 737 -96.21 -5.41 16.82
CA SER A 737 -97.17 -4.90 15.85
C SER A 737 -98.51 -5.66 15.89
N GLN A 738 -98.46 -6.99 15.98
CA GLN A 738 -99.66 -7.84 16.02
C GLN A 738 -100.47 -7.66 17.31
N HIS A 739 -99.80 -7.56 18.46
CA HIS A 739 -100.48 -7.38 19.74
C HIS A 739 -101.15 -6.00 19.87
N SER A 740 -100.53 -4.96 19.31
CA SER A 740 -101.12 -3.61 19.27
C SER A 740 -102.41 -3.54 18.44
N GLN A 741 -102.53 -4.32 17.36
CA GLN A 741 -103.76 -4.36 16.54
C GLN A 741 -104.91 -5.07 17.24
N GLN A 742 -104.64 -6.05 18.11
CA GLN A 742 -105.68 -6.78 18.85
C GLN A 742 -106.37 -5.88 19.88
N LEU A 743 -105.60 -5.06 20.59
CA LEU A 743 -106.12 -4.15 21.63
C LEU A 743 -107.00 -3.02 21.09
N GLN A 744 -106.85 -2.62 19.82
CA GLN A 744 -107.66 -1.56 19.21
C GLN A 744 -109.07 -2.01 18.80
N ASN A 745 -109.34 -3.31 18.74
CA ASN A 745 -110.57 -3.86 18.15
C ASN A 745 -111.63 -4.31 19.18
N GLU A 746 -111.46 -4.04 20.47
CA GLU A 746 -112.41 -4.46 21.51
C GLU A 746 -113.48 -3.38 21.81
N ILE A 747 -114.76 -3.78 21.86
CA ILE A 747 -115.91 -2.90 22.12
C ILE A 747 -116.48 -3.16 23.53
N ILE A 748 -116.64 -2.10 24.33
CA ILE A 748 -117.10 -2.16 25.73
C ILE A 748 -118.64 -1.95 25.80
N ASN A 749 -119.38 -2.87 26.45
CA ASN A 749 -120.83 -2.76 26.71
C ASN A 749 -121.12 -2.79 28.23
N LEU A 750 -122.05 -1.94 28.72
CA LEU A 750 -122.39 -1.79 30.15
C LEU A 750 -123.83 -2.31 30.45
N PRO A 751 -124.07 -3.17 31.47
CA PRO A 751 -125.38 -3.83 31.69
C PRO A 751 -126.43 -3.04 32.52
N ASP A 752 -127.73 -3.20 32.21
CA ASP A 752 -128.87 -2.40 32.75
C ASP A 752 -129.81 -3.10 33.78
N LYS A 753 -129.52 -4.33 34.24
CA LYS A 753 -130.39 -5.07 35.18
C LYS A 753 -129.73 -5.31 36.55
N MET A 754 -130.54 -5.31 37.62
CA MET A 754 -130.05 -5.47 39.01
C MET A 754 -129.38 -6.82 39.28
N GLU A 755 -129.87 -7.90 38.65
CA GLU A 755 -129.27 -9.24 38.70
C GLU A 755 -127.93 -9.27 37.95
N ASP A 756 -127.86 -8.62 36.78
CA ASP A 756 -126.62 -8.48 36.00
C ASP A 756 -125.58 -7.60 36.73
N MET A 757 -126.03 -6.62 37.51
CA MET A 757 -125.17 -5.80 38.36
C MET A 757 -124.63 -6.59 39.57
N GLN A 758 -125.42 -7.48 40.18
CA GLN A 758 -124.94 -8.37 41.25
C GLN A 758 -123.96 -9.41 40.72
N LEU A 759 -124.20 -9.95 39.51
CA LEU A 759 -123.26 -10.83 38.81
C LEU A 759 -121.98 -10.07 38.43
N LEU A 760 -122.08 -8.83 37.97
CA LEU A 760 -120.94 -7.97 37.67
C LEU A 760 -120.16 -7.61 38.95
N LEU A 761 -120.83 -7.41 40.09
CA LEU A 761 -120.16 -7.19 41.38
C LEU A 761 -119.49 -8.45 41.92
N LEU A 762 -120.08 -9.63 41.73
CA LEU A 762 -119.43 -10.91 42.02
C LEU A 762 -118.23 -11.12 41.12
N ARG A 763 -118.37 -10.85 39.82
CA ARG A 763 -117.28 -10.89 38.86
C ARG A 763 -116.19 -9.88 39.20
N TYR A 764 -116.53 -8.65 39.59
CA TYR A 764 -115.55 -7.68 40.09
C TYR A 764 -114.92 -8.10 41.42
N ARG A 765 -115.62 -8.81 42.31
CA ARG A 765 -115.01 -9.38 43.52
C ARG A 765 -114.04 -10.51 43.18
N GLU A 766 -114.41 -11.39 42.25
CA GLU A 766 -113.52 -12.42 41.70
C GLU A 766 -112.31 -11.79 40.99
N ASP A 767 -112.52 -10.76 40.17
CA ASP A 767 -111.48 -10.01 39.48
C ASP A 767 -110.57 -9.27 40.48
N ILE A 768 -111.12 -8.73 41.57
CA ILE A 768 -110.32 -8.11 42.65
C ILE A 768 -109.52 -9.16 43.42
N ILE A 769 -110.08 -10.34 43.69
CA ILE A 769 -109.34 -11.44 44.33
C ILE A 769 -108.24 -11.94 43.39
N ALA A 770 -108.55 -12.15 42.11
CA ALA A 770 -107.59 -12.52 41.09
C ALA A 770 -106.50 -11.44 40.94
N ALA A 771 -106.85 -10.16 40.99
CA ALA A 771 -105.93 -9.03 40.97
C ALA A 771 -105.06 -8.95 42.24
N LYS A 772 -105.57 -9.38 43.39
CA LYS A 772 -104.78 -9.44 44.63
C LYS A 772 -103.80 -10.60 44.63
N VAL A 773 -104.23 -11.78 44.19
CA VAL A 773 -103.34 -12.95 44.04
C VAL A 773 -102.28 -12.67 42.95
N SER A 774 -102.66 -12.04 41.84
CA SER A 774 -101.70 -11.63 40.81
C SER A 774 -100.74 -10.56 41.33
N LYS A 775 -101.20 -9.62 42.16
CA LYS A 775 -100.35 -8.65 42.85
C LYS A 775 -99.34 -9.35 43.78
N GLU A 776 -99.77 -10.30 44.60
CA GLU A 776 -98.86 -11.03 45.50
C GLU A 776 -97.82 -11.83 44.73
N HIS A 777 -98.23 -12.53 43.66
CA HIS A 777 -97.30 -13.22 42.77
C HIS A 777 -96.33 -12.26 42.08
N LEU A 778 -96.81 -11.08 41.67
CA LEU A 778 -95.98 -10.04 41.08
C LEU A 778 -94.99 -9.46 42.10
N GLU A 779 -95.41 -9.25 43.35
CA GLU A 779 -94.52 -8.81 44.43
C GLU A 779 -93.42 -9.84 44.74
N GLU A 780 -93.73 -11.14 44.70
CA GLU A 780 -92.72 -12.20 44.84
C GLU A 780 -91.77 -12.25 43.64
N THR A 781 -92.32 -12.12 42.43
CA THR A 781 -91.52 -12.07 41.20
C THR A 781 -90.59 -10.86 41.22
N LEU A 782 -91.09 -9.67 41.57
CA LEU A 782 -90.29 -8.45 41.71
C LEU A 782 -89.22 -8.58 42.81
N LYS A 783 -89.49 -9.26 43.92
CA LYS A 783 -88.45 -9.54 44.94
C LYS A 783 -87.35 -10.45 44.41
N SER A 784 -87.72 -11.50 43.67
CA SER A 784 -86.73 -12.39 43.03
C SER A 784 -85.91 -11.66 41.97
N GLU A 785 -86.54 -10.76 41.21
CA GLU A 785 -85.91 -9.92 40.20
C GLU A 785 -84.97 -8.89 40.83
N ILE A 786 -85.37 -8.25 41.95
CA ILE A 786 -84.48 -7.35 42.71
C ILE A 786 -83.25 -8.08 43.24
N LEU A 787 -83.40 -9.32 43.74
CA LEU A 787 -82.28 -10.12 44.19
C LEU A 787 -81.35 -10.48 43.03
N PHE A 788 -81.92 -10.92 41.91
CA PHE A 788 -81.16 -11.23 40.70
C PHE A 788 -80.40 -10.00 40.16
N LEU A 789 -81.05 -8.84 40.06
CA LEU A 789 -80.42 -7.58 39.65
C LEU A 789 -79.32 -7.15 40.62
N LYS A 790 -79.50 -7.39 41.93
CA LYS A 790 -78.46 -7.09 42.93
C LYS A 790 -77.24 -8.00 42.76
N ASP A 791 -77.44 -9.28 42.53
CA ASP A 791 -76.35 -10.23 42.28
C ASP A 791 -75.65 -9.91 40.95
N GLN A 792 -76.41 -9.52 39.93
CA GLN A 792 -75.86 -9.05 38.65
C GLN A 792 -75.01 -7.79 38.82
N VAL A 793 -75.49 -6.78 39.55
CA VAL A 793 -74.72 -5.55 39.83
C VAL A 793 -73.44 -5.86 40.61
N LEU A 794 -73.48 -6.79 41.57
CA LEU A 794 -72.28 -7.21 42.30
C LEU A 794 -71.28 -7.94 41.40
N ALA A 795 -71.76 -8.80 40.50
CA ALA A 795 -70.92 -9.49 39.51
C ALA A 795 -70.27 -8.49 38.53
N GLU A 796 -71.05 -7.56 37.99
CA GLU A 796 -70.57 -6.49 37.11
C GLU A 796 -69.56 -5.58 37.83
N GLN A 797 -69.79 -5.27 39.12
CA GLN A 797 -68.84 -4.48 39.92
C GLN A 797 -67.53 -5.25 40.16
N HIS A 798 -67.58 -6.56 40.38
CA HIS A 798 -66.38 -7.39 40.53
C HIS A 798 -65.58 -7.48 39.22
N GLU A 799 -66.29 -7.63 38.09
CA GLU A 799 -65.68 -7.63 36.76
C GLU A 799 -65.06 -6.27 36.43
N LYS A 800 -65.76 -5.17 36.73
CA LYS A 800 -65.23 -3.81 36.61
C LYS A 800 -63.93 -3.63 37.40
N ASN A 801 -63.92 -4.01 38.68
CA ASN A 801 -62.71 -3.91 39.50
C ASN A 801 -61.56 -4.75 38.92
N THR A 802 -61.86 -5.94 38.40
CA THR A 802 -60.86 -6.81 37.76
C THR A 802 -60.27 -6.15 36.50
N ILE A 803 -61.10 -5.46 35.72
CA ILE A 803 -60.65 -4.69 34.54
C ILE A 803 -59.83 -3.48 34.98
N GLU A 804 -60.26 -2.75 36.01
CA GLU A 804 -59.52 -1.60 36.56
C GLU A 804 -58.13 -2.02 37.10
N ASP A 805 -58.02 -3.17 37.76
CA ASP A 805 -56.74 -3.72 38.24
C ASP A 805 -55.82 -4.08 37.05
N ARG A 806 -56.37 -4.73 36.01
CA ARG A 806 -55.61 -5.04 34.78
C ARG A 806 -55.11 -3.78 34.10
N LEU A 807 -55.98 -2.78 33.91
CA LEU A 807 -55.60 -1.50 33.30
C LEU A 807 -54.56 -0.76 34.14
N SER A 808 -54.67 -0.81 35.46
CA SER A 808 -53.68 -0.24 36.38
C SER A 808 -52.32 -0.90 36.20
N THR A 809 -52.27 -2.23 36.11
CA THR A 809 -50.99 -2.95 35.87
C THR A 809 -50.41 -2.65 34.50
N GLU A 810 -51.23 -2.46 33.47
CA GLU A 810 -50.77 -2.09 32.13
C GLU A 810 -50.23 -0.66 32.10
N ILE A 811 -50.88 0.28 32.79
CA ILE A 811 -50.39 1.66 32.96
C ILE A 811 -49.02 1.65 33.65
N ASP A 812 -48.83 0.86 34.69
CA ASP A 812 -47.54 0.79 35.40
C ASP A 812 -46.44 0.16 34.54
N GLN A 813 -46.76 -0.88 33.76
CA GLN A 813 -45.82 -1.44 32.78
C GLN A 813 -45.45 -0.43 31.67
N LEU A 814 -46.41 0.38 31.23
CA LEU A 814 -46.14 1.43 30.24
C LEU A 814 -45.28 2.55 30.83
N ARG A 815 -45.50 2.94 32.09
CA ARG A 815 -44.66 3.90 32.81
C ARG A 815 -43.22 3.41 32.95
N GLU A 816 -43.02 2.13 33.28
CA GLU A 816 -41.68 1.54 33.35
C GLU A 816 -40.99 1.54 31.99
N LYS A 817 -41.72 1.18 30.91
CA LYS A 817 -41.17 1.27 29.53
C LYS A 817 -40.79 2.68 29.15
N VAL A 818 -41.58 3.69 29.51
CA VAL A 818 -41.24 5.11 29.26
C VAL A 818 -39.99 5.51 30.03
N ALA A 819 -39.87 5.17 31.31
CA ALA A 819 -38.66 5.45 32.10
C ALA A 819 -37.40 4.79 31.50
N MET A 820 -37.52 3.55 31.00
CA MET A 820 -36.43 2.86 30.31
C MET A 820 -36.04 3.58 29.01
N LEU A 821 -37.02 4.03 28.21
CA LEU A 821 -36.76 4.79 26.99
C LEU A 821 -36.12 6.16 27.28
N GLU A 822 -36.56 6.86 28.31
CA GLU A 822 -35.95 8.11 28.76
C GLU A 822 -34.49 7.91 29.19
N SER A 823 -34.21 6.83 29.94
CA SER A 823 -32.83 6.45 30.29
C SER A 823 -31.96 6.21 29.05
N VAL A 824 -32.45 5.44 28.07
CA VAL A 824 -31.73 5.21 26.80
C VAL A 824 -31.55 6.52 26.02
N GLU A 825 -32.54 7.41 26.01
CA GLU A 825 -32.43 8.71 25.36
C GLU A 825 -31.34 9.58 26.01
N THR A 826 -31.25 9.59 27.34
CA THR A 826 -30.18 10.32 28.05
C THR A 826 -28.81 9.75 27.75
N GLN A 827 -28.65 8.42 27.70
CA GLN A 827 -27.41 7.76 27.31
C GLN A 827 -27.01 8.10 25.87
N MET A 828 -27.95 8.07 24.93
CA MET A 828 -27.72 8.45 23.53
C MET A 828 -27.33 9.94 23.40
N LYS A 829 -27.89 10.82 24.23
CA LYS A 829 -27.49 12.24 24.29
C LYS A 829 -26.08 12.43 24.83
N MET A 830 -25.69 11.68 25.87
CA MET A 830 -24.33 11.70 26.41
C MET A 830 -23.32 11.18 25.38
N GLU A 831 -23.61 10.04 24.74
CA GLU A 831 -22.77 9.47 23.68
C GLU A 831 -22.62 10.43 22.50
N ARG A 832 -23.69 11.10 22.07
CA ARG A 832 -23.62 12.12 21.01
C ARG A 832 -22.74 13.31 21.41
N ARG A 833 -22.77 13.76 22.67
CA ARG A 833 -21.87 14.82 23.16
C ARG A 833 -20.43 14.35 23.14
N SER A 834 -20.16 13.15 23.67
CA SER A 834 -18.83 12.56 23.65
C SER A 834 -18.30 12.47 22.21
N ARG A 835 -19.09 11.95 21.25
CA ARG A 835 -18.68 11.90 19.84
C ARG A 835 -18.36 13.27 19.24
N LEU A 836 -19.11 14.32 19.60
CA LEU A 836 -18.82 15.68 19.15
C LEU A 836 -17.50 16.19 19.74
N ASP A 837 -17.25 15.90 21.01
CA ASP A 837 -16.01 16.29 21.68
C ASP A 837 -14.81 15.57 21.08
N MET A 838 -14.93 14.26 20.77
CA MET A 838 -13.90 13.51 20.06
C MET A 838 -13.69 14.02 18.62
N ASP A 839 -14.74 14.38 17.88
CA ASP A 839 -14.59 14.98 16.53
C ASP A 839 -13.84 16.32 16.59
N ASN A 840 -14.14 17.15 17.60
CA ASN A 840 -13.43 18.41 17.83
C ASN A 840 -11.95 18.16 18.17
N GLN A 841 -11.65 17.18 19.02
CA GLN A 841 -10.27 16.80 19.35
C GLN A 841 -9.50 16.30 18.12
N LEU A 842 -10.14 15.47 17.27
CA LEU A 842 -9.54 15.00 16.03
C LEU A 842 -9.21 16.18 15.09
N ARG A 843 -10.14 17.13 14.91
CA ARG A 843 -9.87 18.34 14.10
C ARG A 843 -8.73 19.19 14.67
N GLU A 844 -8.63 19.33 15.98
CA GLU A 844 -7.50 20.03 16.60
C GLU A 844 -6.17 19.32 16.34
N MET A 845 -6.16 17.98 16.42
CA MET A 845 -4.98 17.18 16.13
C MET A 845 -4.59 17.23 14.65
N GLU A 846 -5.56 17.18 13.72
CA GLU A 846 -5.34 17.36 12.29
C GLU A 846 -4.75 18.74 11.97
N ASN A 847 -5.26 19.80 12.61
CA ASN A 847 -4.72 21.15 12.45
C ASN A 847 -3.27 21.23 12.96
N ARG A 848 -2.97 20.66 14.13
CA ARG A 848 -1.60 20.60 14.67
C ARG A 848 -0.66 19.80 13.75
N GLN A 849 -1.13 18.70 13.18
CA GLN A 849 -0.38 17.91 12.22
C GLN A 849 -0.10 18.69 10.94
N SER A 850 -1.10 19.41 10.40
CA SER A 850 -0.95 20.27 9.22
C SER A 850 0.07 21.39 9.47
N GLU A 851 0.02 22.05 10.63
CA GLU A 851 1.00 23.06 11.02
C GLU A 851 2.42 22.49 11.16
N ALA A 852 2.55 21.30 11.78
CA ALA A 852 3.83 20.62 11.91
C ALA A 852 4.39 20.19 10.54
N GLN A 853 3.53 19.74 9.64
CA GLN A 853 3.90 19.36 8.28
C GLN A 853 4.35 20.58 7.48
N LEU A 854 3.67 21.72 7.60
CA LEU A 854 4.07 22.97 6.95
C LEU A 854 5.45 23.45 7.46
N LYS A 855 5.68 23.40 8.78
CA LYS A 855 6.97 23.74 9.39
C LYS A 855 8.08 22.79 8.92
N SER A 856 7.81 21.48 8.88
CA SER A 856 8.75 20.48 8.35
C SER A 856 9.08 20.75 6.88
N GLN A 857 8.08 21.05 6.06
CA GLN A 857 8.27 21.36 4.64
C GLN A 857 9.09 22.64 4.43
N GLN A 858 8.92 23.67 5.27
CA GLN A 858 9.75 24.87 5.29
C GLN A 858 11.21 24.58 5.68
N ILE A 859 11.43 23.70 6.66
CA ILE A 859 12.79 23.30 7.06
C ILE A 859 13.46 22.49 5.94
N ILE A 860 12.74 21.55 5.33
CA ILE A 860 13.25 20.74 4.21
C ILE A 860 13.60 21.63 3.02
N SER A 861 12.77 22.63 2.69
CA SER A 861 13.07 23.54 1.59
C SER A 861 14.30 24.39 1.88
N ALA A 862 14.44 24.93 3.11
CA ALA A 862 15.63 25.66 3.54
C ALA A 862 16.91 24.80 3.46
N LEU A 863 16.85 23.55 3.96
CA LEU A 863 17.98 22.61 3.90
C LEU A 863 18.32 22.23 2.45
N LYS A 864 17.33 22.03 1.57
CA LYS A 864 17.56 21.77 0.14
C LYS A 864 18.29 22.93 -0.52
N THR A 865 17.89 24.18 -0.25
CA THR A 865 18.58 25.37 -0.76
C THR A 865 20.02 25.43 -0.25
N GLN A 866 20.23 25.18 1.04
CA GLN A 866 21.58 25.17 1.63
C GLN A 866 22.48 24.08 1.02
N VAL A 867 21.95 22.87 0.76
CA VAL A 867 22.68 21.80 0.08
C VAL A 867 23.01 22.20 -1.37
N ALA A 868 22.08 22.85 -2.08
CA ALA A 868 22.32 23.35 -3.43
C ALA A 868 23.43 24.41 -3.48
N GLU A 869 23.44 25.34 -2.52
CA GLU A 869 24.50 26.35 -2.40
C GLU A 869 25.86 25.71 -2.09
N GLN A 870 25.91 24.76 -1.15
CA GLN A 870 27.14 24.06 -0.78
C GLN A 870 27.68 23.20 -1.93
N THR A 871 26.81 22.52 -2.68
CA THR A 871 27.21 21.74 -3.86
C THR A 871 27.73 22.64 -4.97
N GLN A 872 27.10 23.80 -5.20
CA GLN A 872 27.60 24.77 -6.18
C GLN A 872 28.96 25.36 -5.74
N ALA A 873 29.14 25.69 -4.46
CA ALA A 873 30.42 26.16 -3.93
C ALA A 873 31.51 25.11 -4.07
N ARG A 874 31.20 23.84 -3.76
CA ARG A 874 32.11 22.71 -3.94
C ARG A 874 32.52 22.55 -5.41
N ALA A 875 31.58 22.61 -6.36
CA ALA A 875 31.89 22.50 -7.78
C ALA A 875 32.83 23.62 -8.26
N ARG A 876 32.66 24.86 -7.75
CA ARG A 876 33.56 25.98 -8.05
C ARG A 876 34.97 25.73 -7.52
N LEU A 877 35.10 25.27 -6.28
CA LEU A 877 36.40 24.95 -5.68
C LEU A 877 37.08 23.76 -6.39
N GLU A 878 36.32 22.74 -6.78
CA GLU A 878 36.84 21.62 -7.57
C GLU A 878 37.38 22.09 -8.93
N ALA A 879 36.67 23.00 -9.61
CA ALA A 879 37.14 23.60 -10.86
C ALA A 879 38.45 24.41 -10.67
N GLU A 880 38.53 25.20 -9.60
CA GLU A 880 39.74 25.96 -9.26
C GLU A 880 40.93 25.03 -8.95
N VAL A 881 40.70 23.94 -8.23
CA VAL A 881 41.74 22.92 -7.96
C VAL A 881 42.22 22.27 -9.25
N VAL A 882 41.34 21.97 -10.20
CA VAL A 882 41.71 21.43 -11.51
C VAL A 882 42.55 22.42 -12.30
N GLU A 883 42.16 23.70 -12.32
CA GLU A 883 42.92 24.76 -12.99
C GLU A 883 44.32 24.92 -12.38
N LEU A 884 44.43 24.99 -11.06
CA LEU A 884 45.69 25.11 -10.36
C LEU A 884 46.60 23.89 -10.61
N ARG A 885 46.05 22.68 -10.62
CA ARG A 885 46.79 21.46 -10.99
C ARG A 885 47.30 21.52 -12.43
N GLY A 886 46.48 22.03 -13.37
CA GLY A 886 46.89 22.27 -14.75
C GLY A 886 48.08 23.22 -14.83
N ARG A 887 48.02 24.35 -14.12
CA ARG A 887 49.11 25.33 -14.05
C ARG A 887 50.39 24.76 -13.45
N VAL A 888 50.28 23.97 -12.37
CA VAL A 888 51.44 23.27 -11.79
C VAL A 888 52.06 22.31 -12.80
N SER A 889 51.24 21.56 -13.54
CA SER A 889 51.74 20.64 -14.57
C SER A 889 52.47 21.38 -15.70
N THR A 890 51.96 22.53 -16.15
CA THR A 890 52.62 23.34 -17.17
C THR A 890 53.96 23.90 -16.67
N LEU A 891 53.96 24.48 -15.47
CA LEU A 891 55.19 25.01 -14.87
C LEU A 891 56.23 23.92 -14.63
N GLN A 892 55.81 22.71 -14.24
CA GLN A 892 56.71 21.57 -14.12
C GLN A 892 57.33 21.19 -15.46
N HIS A 893 56.54 21.16 -16.53
CA HIS A 893 57.04 20.88 -17.87
C HIS A 893 58.04 21.93 -18.36
N ASP A 894 57.75 23.21 -18.12
CA ASP A 894 58.65 24.32 -18.47
C ASP A 894 59.97 24.22 -17.70
N LEU A 895 59.91 23.86 -16.41
CA LEU A 895 61.10 23.63 -15.58
C LEU A 895 61.93 22.46 -16.11
N ASP A 896 61.31 21.31 -16.38
CA ASP A 896 62.00 20.13 -16.90
C ASP A 896 62.69 20.42 -18.24
N THR A 897 62.03 21.23 -19.09
CA THR A 897 62.58 21.67 -20.38
C THR A 897 63.75 22.62 -20.17
N SER A 898 63.63 23.57 -19.24
CA SER A 898 64.72 24.49 -18.88
C SER A 898 65.93 23.74 -18.32
N GLU A 899 65.71 22.77 -17.43
CA GLU A 899 66.74 21.89 -16.87
C GLU A 899 67.42 21.05 -17.96
N ALA A 900 66.66 20.54 -18.93
CA ALA A 900 67.22 19.83 -20.08
C ALA A 900 68.14 20.73 -20.92
N VAL A 901 67.69 21.95 -21.25
CA VAL A 901 68.49 22.93 -21.98
C VAL A 901 69.76 23.29 -21.21
N GLN A 902 69.69 23.47 -19.89
CA GLN A 902 70.86 23.72 -19.05
C GLN A 902 71.83 22.55 -19.05
N ARG A 903 71.35 21.30 -18.94
CA ARG A 903 72.20 20.09 -19.04
C ARG A 903 72.93 20.02 -20.37
N ASP A 904 72.24 20.32 -21.47
CA ASP A 904 72.83 20.33 -22.81
C ASP A 904 73.85 21.45 -22.98
N PHE A 905 73.58 22.65 -22.45
CA PHE A 905 74.55 23.75 -22.46
C PHE A 905 75.82 23.40 -21.69
N VAL A 906 75.69 22.80 -20.50
CA VAL A 906 76.85 22.33 -19.72
C VAL A 906 77.63 21.28 -20.49
N ARG A 907 76.97 20.28 -21.09
CA ARG A 907 77.62 19.24 -21.89
C ARG A 907 78.35 19.81 -23.09
N LEU A 908 77.74 20.77 -23.80
CA LEU A 908 78.33 21.43 -24.95
C LEU A 908 79.56 22.25 -24.52
N SER A 909 79.47 22.99 -23.42
CA SER A 909 80.58 23.80 -22.88
C SER A 909 81.78 22.95 -22.45
N GLN A 910 81.54 21.80 -21.81
CA GLN A 910 82.58 20.83 -21.45
C GLN A 910 83.23 20.22 -22.70
N SER A 911 82.42 19.81 -23.69
CA SER A 911 82.92 19.29 -24.97
C SER A 911 83.81 20.32 -25.68
N LEU A 912 83.40 21.58 -25.69
CA LEU A 912 84.17 22.68 -26.26
C LEU A 912 85.49 22.90 -25.50
N GLN A 913 85.49 22.89 -24.16
CA GLN A 913 86.70 22.98 -23.36
C GLN A 913 87.68 21.83 -23.62
N VAL A 914 87.19 20.59 -23.74
CA VAL A 914 88.03 19.44 -24.10
C VAL A 914 88.61 19.59 -25.51
N GLN A 915 87.82 20.07 -26.47
CA GLN A 915 88.32 20.33 -27.83
C GLN A 915 89.37 21.44 -27.86
N LEU A 916 89.16 22.54 -27.12
CA LEU A 916 90.12 23.64 -27.00
C LEU A 916 91.42 23.19 -26.32
N GLU A 917 91.35 22.35 -25.29
CA GLU A 917 92.51 21.80 -24.61
C GLU A 917 93.29 20.82 -25.50
N LYS A 918 92.60 20.00 -26.29
CA LYS A 918 93.24 19.16 -27.34
C LYS A 918 94.00 20.01 -28.36
N ILE A 919 93.43 21.14 -28.79
CA ILE A 919 94.11 22.07 -29.72
C ILE A 919 95.34 22.68 -29.05
N ARG A 920 95.24 23.14 -27.80
CA ARG A 920 96.40 23.68 -27.04
C ARG A 920 97.53 22.66 -26.84
N GLN A 921 97.20 21.40 -26.60
CA GLN A 921 98.21 20.34 -26.48
C GLN A 921 98.90 20.05 -27.84
N SER A 922 98.18 20.19 -28.95
CA SER A 922 98.74 20.06 -30.30
C SER A 922 99.68 21.20 -30.74
N ASP A 923 99.69 22.33 -30.03
CA ASP A 923 100.61 23.46 -30.31
C ASP A 923 102.04 23.23 -29.79
N LYS A 924 102.33 22.11 -29.10
CA LYS A 924 103.69 21.76 -28.61
C LYS A 924 104.50 20.87 -29.57
N GLU A 925 103.93 20.40 -30.67
CA GLU A 925 104.66 19.63 -31.69
C GLU A 925 105.22 20.54 -32.79
N VAL A 926 106.44 20.23 -33.24
CA VAL A 926 107.12 20.94 -34.35
C VAL A 926 106.23 20.90 -35.58
N ARG A 927 105.65 22.06 -35.93
CA ARG A 927 104.55 22.20 -36.90
C ARG A 927 104.95 21.98 -38.37
N TRP A 928 106.25 21.98 -38.69
CA TRP A 928 106.73 22.01 -40.07
C TRP A 928 106.83 20.59 -40.66
N GLN A 929 105.94 20.27 -41.59
CA GLN A 929 105.98 18.99 -42.31
C GLN A 929 107.06 19.01 -43.39
N HIS A 930 107.85 17.95 -43.51
CA HIS A 930 108.82 17.82 -44.59
C HIS A 930 108.13 17.40 -45.90
N GLU A 931 108.63 17.88 -47.03
CA GLU A 931 108.03 17.62 -48.34
C GLU A 931 108.06 16.13 -48.73
N GLU A 932 108.90 15.33 -48.10
CA GLU A 932 109.05 13.89 -48.38
C GLU A 932 107.93 13.07 -47.71
N ASP A 933 107.41 13.52 -46.57
CA ASP A 933 106.49 12.74 -45.73
C ASP A 933 105.01 12.93 -46.10
N GLN A 934 104.69 13.88 -46.99
CA GLN A 934 103.30 14.21 -47.33
C GLN A 934 103.00 13.95 -48.82
N GLU A 935 102.23 12.90 -49.10
CA GLU A 935 101.82 12.56 -50.47
C GLU A 935 100.53 13.26 -50.92
N GLU A 936 99.74 13.80 -50.00
CA GLU A 936 98.40 14.37 -50.24
C GLU A 936 98.21 15.75 -49.61
N CYS A 937 97.39 16.62 -50.20
CA CYS A 937 97.07 17.93 -49.62
C CYS A 937 96.31 17.77 -48.28
N ASN A 938 96.74 18.48 -47.21
CA ASN A 938 96.09 18.36 -45.89
C ASN A 938 94.63 18.86 -45.84
N SER A 939 94.20 19.70 -46.79
CA SER A 939 92.83 20.21 -46.89
C SER A 939 91.99 19.36 -47.84
N CYS A 940 92.28 19.38 -49.15
CA CYS A 940 91.46 18.69 -50.16
C CYS A 940 91.81 17.21 -50.39
N LYS A 941 92.80 16.66 -49.69
CA LYS A 941 93.26 15.26 -49.79
C LYS A 941 93.69 14.79 -51.18
N GLN A 942 93.89 15.69 -52.15
CA GLN A 942 94.39 15.33 -53.47
C GLN A 942 95.89 15.00 -53.43
N ARG A 943 96.31 13.95 -54.15
CA ARG A 943 97.71 13.51 -54.27
C ARG A 943 98.59 14.52 -55.03
N PHE A 944 99.82 14.74 -54.56
CA PHE A 944 100.83 15.52 -55.27
C PHE A 944 101.47 14.68 -56.38
N SER A 945 101.59 15.24 -57.59
CA SER A 945 102.18 14.56 -58.76
C SER A 945 103.51 15.23 -59.13
N ALA A 946 104.50 14.42 -59.54
CA ALA A 946 105.86 14.84 -59.84
C ALA A 946 105.99 15.92 -60.95
N VAL A 947 104.95 16.09 -61.78
CA VAL A 947 105.01 16.98 -62.96
C VAL A 947 103.97 18.11 -62.91
N GLY A 948 102.94 18.05 -62.04
CA GLY A 948 101.78 18.95 -62.13
C GLY A 948 101.38 19.73 -60.87
N ARG A 949 101.72 19.28 -59.65
CA ARG A 949 101.30 19.96 -58.40
C ARG A 949 102.44 20.04 -57.40
N ARG A 950 103.01 21.24 -57.23
CA ARG A 950 104.03 21.53 -56.22
C ARG A 950 103.42 21.58 -54.83
N LYS A 951 104.21 21.16 -53.83
CA LYS A 951 103.87 21.19 -52.40
C LYS A 951 104.10 22.61 -51.86
N HIS A 952 103.19 23.07 -51.00
CA HIS A 952 103.30 24.40 -50.38
C HIS A 952 102.96 24.35 -48.89
N HIS A 953 103.80 24.93 -48.05
CA HIS A 953 103.51 25.03 -46.61
C HIS A 953 102.60 26.21 -46.29
N CYS A 954 101.65 25.98 -45.39
CA CYS A 954 100.97 27.07 -44.70
C CYS A 954 101.97 27.74 -43.76
N LYS A 955 102.20 29.05 -43.92
CA LYS A 955 103.15 29.80 -43.08
C LYS A 955 102.70 29.99 -41.63
N HIS A 956 101.46 29.62 -41.29
CA HIS A 956 100.96 29.64 -39.92
C HIS A 956 100.98 28.25 -39.26
N CYS A 957 100.48 27.21 -39.92
CA CYS A 957 100.43 25.87 -39.34
C CYS A 957 101.52 24.91 -39.78
N GLY A 958 102.42 25.29 -40.69
CA GLY A 958 103.55 24.48 -41.14
C GLY A 958 103.21 23.19 -41.91
N LYS A 959 101.92 22.88 -42.10
CA LYS A 959 101.45 21.71 -42.87
C LYS A 959 101.49 21.97 -44.38
N ILE A 960 101.55 20.89 -45.17
CA ILE A 960 101.67 20.94 -46.63
C ILE A 960 100.29 20.89 -47.32
N PHE A 961 100.10 21.74 -48.32
CA PHE A 961 98.87 21.92 -49.08
C PHE A 961 99.18 22.12 -50.58
N CYS A 962 98.17 21.97 -51.44
CA CYS A 962 98.24 22.41 -52.83
C CYS A 962 98.05 23.93 -52.93
N ASN A 963 98.45 24.53 -54.05
CA ASN A 963 98.41 25.99 -54.24
C ASN A 963 97.00 26.59 -54.07
N GLU A 964 95.96 25.87 -54.49
CA GLU A 964 94.56 26.27 -54.32
C GLU A 964 94.18 26.40 -52.84
N CYS A 965 94.62 25.46 -52.01
CA CYS A 965 94.32 25.39 -50.57
C CYS A 965 95.19 26.32 -49.70
N VAL A 966 96.18 27.01 -50.27
CA VAL A 966 96.97 28.08 -49.61
C VAL A 966 96.97 29.37 -50.44
N SER A 967 95.90 29.59 -51.20
CA SER A 967 95.72 30.76 -52.05
C SER A 967 95.59 32.06 -51.26
N LYS A 968 95.10 31.99 -50.02
CA LYS A 968 94.86 33.15 -49.16
C LYS A 968 96.12 33.57 -48.38
N THR A 969 96.24 34.87 -48.14
CA THR A 969 97.37 35.47 -47.42
C THR A 969 96.91 36.27 -46.22
N VAL A 970 97.65 36.18 -45.13
CA VAL A 970 97.42 36.97 -43.91
C VAL A 970 98.67 37.78 -43.56
N PRO A 971 98.53 39.00 -42.99
CA PRO A 971 99.67 39.74 -42.45
C PRO A 971 100.27 38.99 -41.27
N SER A 972 101.56 38.67 -41.32
CA SER A 972 102.24 37.93 -40.26
C SER A 972 103.61 38.54 -39.90
N GLY A 973 104.00 38.39 -38.64
CA GLY A 973 105.24 38.94 -38.06
C GLY A 973 105.20 40.45 -37.74
N PRO A 974 106.24 40.99 -37.09
CA PRO A 974 106.28 42.39 -36.63
C PRO A 974 106.14 43.42 -37.76
N ASN A 975 106.61 43.07 -38.96
CA ASN A 975 106.60 43.94 -40.15
C ASN A 975 105.36 43.74 -41.04
N ARG A 976 104.30 43.06 -40.56
CA ARG A 976 103.04 42.80 -41.29
C ARG A 976 103.23 42.27 -42.72
N ARG A 977 104.18 41.35 -42.93
CA ARG A 977 104.42 40.78 -44.26
C ARG A 977 103.33 39.78 -44.61
N LEU A 978 102.79 39.88 -45.83
CA LEU A 978 101.78 38.95 -46.32
C LEU A 978 102.37 37.55 -46.45
N SER A 979 101.75 36.60 -45.75
CA SER A 979 102.16 35.20 -45.68
C SER A 979 101.02 34.30 -46.10
N ARG A 980 101.29 33.36 -47.02
CA ARG A 980 100.29 32.39 -47.48
C ARG A 980 99.94 31.40 -46.38
N VAL A 981 98.65 31.19 -46.15
CA VAL A 981 98.11 30.29 -45.12
C VAL A 981 96.98 29.46 -45.69
N CYS A 982 96.69 28.31 -45.06
CA CYS A 982 95.56 27.48 -45.46
C CYS A 982 94.22 28.10 -45.04
N ASP A 983 93.11 27.65 -45.63
CA ASP A 983 91.77 28.19 -45.36
C ASP A 983 91.39 28.17 -43.88
N VAL A 984 91.70 27.09 -43.16
CA VAL A 984 91.44 26.98 -41.71
C VAL A 984 92.22 28.05 -40.94
N CYS A 985 93.51 28.23 -41.26
CA CYS A 985 94.35 29.23 -40.62
C CYS A 985 93.95 30.66 -41.00
N HIS A 986 93.43 30.86 -42.22
CA HIS A 986 92.90 32.15 -42.65
C HIS A 986 91.69 32.54 -41.80
N THR A 987 90.72 31.64 -41.61
CA THR A 987 89.56 31.88 -40.75
C THR A 987 89.96 32.13 -39.29
N LEU A 988 90.98 31.43 -38.78
CA LEU A 988 91.45 31.64 -37.41
C LEU A 988 92.20 32.96 -37.20
N LEU A 989 92.88 33.49 -38.23
CA LEU A 989 93.73 34.67 -38.13
C LEU A 989 93.07 35.97 -38.63
N VAL A 990 91.98 35.88 -39.37
CA VAL A 990 91.24 37.03 -39.90
C VAL A 990 89.87 37.07 -39.23
N GLN A 991 89.63 38.10 -38.39
CA GLN A 991 88.41 38.21 -37.56
C GLN A 991 87.12 38.33 -38.39
N ASP A 992 87.19 38.89 -39.60
CA ASP A 992 86.03 39.10 -40.48
C ASP A 992 85.86 37.99 -41.53
N ALA A 993 86.64 36.89 -41.43
CA ALA A 993 86.50 35.76 -42.35
C ALA A 993 85.30 34.90 -41.96
N THR A 994 84.54 34.44 -42.96
CA THR A 994 83.45 33.49 -42.72
C THR A 994 84.00 32.22 -42.03
N PRO A 995 83.27 31.66 -41.04
CA PRO A 995 83.67 30.42 -40.39
C PRO A 995 83.96 29.35 -41.45
N TYR A 996 85.00 28.54 -41.27
CA TYR A 996 85.46 27.55 -42.26
C TYR A 996 84.36 26.56 -42.70
N PHE A 997 83.30 26.41 -41.88
CA PHE A 997 82.15 25.55 -42.12
C PHE A 997 80.90 26.26 -42.69
N SER A 998 80.95 27.57 -42.98
CA SER A 998 79.82 28.35 -43.50
C SER A 998 80.18 29.07 -44.80
N THR A 999 79.37 28.91 -45.83
CA THR A 999 79.50 29.60 -47.13
C THR A 999 78.88 31.00 -47.13
N GLU A 1000 78.25 31.43 -46.04
CA GLU A 1000 77.59 32.74 -45.91
C GLU A 1000 78.00 33.45 -44.60
N PRO A 1001 78.11 34.80 -44.60
CA PRO A 1001 78.40 35.57 -43.39
C PRO A 1001 77.21 35.55 -42.41
N PRO A 1002 77.47 35.55 -41.09
CA PRO A 1002 76.40 35.55 -40.09
C PRO A 1002 75.61 36.87 -40.14
N HIS A 1003 74.29 36.79 -40.24
CA HIS A 1003 73.40 37.94 -40.06
C HIS A 1003 73.53 38.46 -38.63
N SER A 1004 73.78 39.75 -38.48
CA SER A 1004 73.65 40.47 -37.21
C SER A 1004 72.17 40.47 -36.79
N PRO A 1005 71.83 40.11 -35.54
CA PRO A 1005 70.48 40.26 -35.05
C PRO A 1005 70.24 41.74 -34.71
N ASP A 1006 69.33 42.39 -35.43
CA ASP A 1006 68.65 43.61 -34.99
C ASP A 1006 67.60 43.28 -33.91
#